data_AF-A0A3E2GXC6-F1
#
_entry.id   AF-A0A3E2GXC6-F1
#
_cell.length_a   1.000
_cell.length_b   1.000
_cell.length_c   1.000
_cell.angle_alpha   90.00
_cell.angle_beta   90.00
_cell.angle_gamma   90.00
#
_symmetry.space_group_name_H-M   'P 1'
#
loop_
_entity.id
_entity.type
_entity.pdbx_description
1 polymer ?
#
loop_
_entity_poly.entity_id
_entity_poly.type
_entity_poly.pdbx_seq_one_letter_code
_entity_poly.pdbx_strand_id
1 'polypeptide(L)'
;MAANLTRRPALGQLASMGTLYDARIDSFLSASLFDSELPADAINTSTSKQNTVKLSYVDTFEEKFEKLGIATDLGASILADFISLQGSSHYLAERRDSNHMLQGALYITMRTVQEQLNFMCSELKTHLTSSIINANEATHIVTGIDWGVETIISIRKGLPEGENLDIVRDGFRNEVETFKLAIEQSNVCHSPSNDPLKSSMLEDVTAYSDILTDGGVLMQGLQEAYEFLSIVPLQLMDENSGKGKAVGFTLFPISMLQMFLPVEIPRSITTIPISIECLRSFIQLFDQFHTSQLELDEYRSYVSKNKLYLPDDHAQLIMDRVNAMRNANMNLQLRFKKTIYDVRQGNGSSEDLWQLLRNSMPEELSPQQISAIMEGDRDRLDFINIGVEKGATYIGYNGLDFKTALSEREETDAYAYFFNKASKIDKKSWVENQKLLLELLNDKNEKKFVAIIDCDALGISLEQSRIGHFQNQQEISGDLLQQRQYLAETCFARYDPKSLETSDVKKPVKRRFVKIPCPDYHCNSTEIQDWVCFKCQTPIEYGFSDRYIYCDCGRSLYTNYDFKCKGGQHGPGFERYPRRKLLSLLDKLGSCDNLNILILGETGVGKSTFINAFVNYLNFDTLDDAMKVETLNYVIPCSFSTQIMDRSKPDNKIQQIEVKVGATRDDEHDGSKGQSATQQTTVYPITIGTSTIRLIDTPGIGDTRGLEYDRKNMADILATLSSYDEMHGILILLKSNNARLTVQFLYCVKELLTHLHRNAAANMVFGFTNTRISNYTPGDTFKPLEVLLNSHPDVGLGLTTHTTYCFDSESFRYLAAKKNSIFMDNEEDFRRSWNHSREEAHRLMNHFRSRPPHNVSSTISLNGTRELICELTKPMADISQLIRTNIAVCQDQMDELKNKTMSRDKLLQRLHMQKVQLKAELLDRPRTVCSHKDCTEVRDDGNEDNKVVTIYKAHCHPKCYLSDVAVDQMAHPKLIHCAAFSGSNFCTSCNHHWQEHLHVLYELHEHATTVINKEIEKQLKLNADEVTLKKTAIKEAEGMIEKYRKEHDQIQEAAAEFGLFLKKYSITPYNDATLAYLDFLIQDEEAKVNAGGSSKRLQGLRQDREKHKALIKVLEENMAHDANCKPLTEDGVDQAVRRLYGLPHFENNLKALKTSITAAHRGTYRERPYRIKNHSSSSYNTNYMAASYTSRSSRQQYTRIGSQLPPKSSALRREVDPVSQQALGRETLPYIPDRSKDYDNVPKSKSVWRIPLSSWMGGRFK
;
A
#
# COMPACT_ATOMS: atom_id res chain seq x y z
N MET A 1 -45.49 33.70 -65.76
CA MET A 1 -44.57 32.81 -65.02
C MET A 1 -43.17 33.30 -65.33
N ALA A 2 -42.32 33.51 -64.33
CA ALA A 2 -40.91 33.81 -64.61
C ALA A 2 -40.20 32.49 -64.96
N ALA A 3 -39.49 32.46 -66.10
CA ALA A 3 -38.47 31.44 -66.31
C ALA A 3 -37.30 31.74 -65.38
N ASN A 4 -36.75 30.73 -64.70
CA ASN A 4 -35.54 30.91 -63.90
C ASN A 4 -34.35 31.12 -64.84
N LEU A 5 -33.99 32.38 -65.06
CA LEU A 5 -32.78 32.78 -65.77
C LEU A 5 -31.56 32.41 -64.93
N THR A 6 -30.78 31.44 -65.39
CA THR A 6 -29.57 30.99 -64.68
C THR A 6 -28.45 31.99 -64.96
N ARG A 7 -27.99 32.72 -63.93
CA ARG A 7 -26.76 33.55 -64.04
C ARG A 7 -25.53 32.70 -63.70
N ARG A 8 -24.46 32.88 -64.47
CA ARG A 8 -23.13 32.31 -64.25
C ARG A 8 -22.09 33.44 -64.25
N PRO A 9 -21.12 33.51 -63.32
CA PRO A 9 -19.91 34.31 -63.53
C PRO A 9 -19.14 33.77 -64.75
N ALA A 10 -18.38 34.64 -65.42
CA ALA A 10 -17.71 34.30 -66.68
C ALA A 10 -16.41 33.51 -66.47
N LEU A 11 -15.68 33.72 -65.36
CA LEU A 11 -14.44 33.02 -65.01
C LEU A 11 -13.36 33.10 -66.13
N GLY A 12 -13.34 34.23 -66.86
CA GLY A 12 -12.50 34.47 -68.04
C GLY A 12 -12.96 33.78 -69.33
N GLN A 13 -14.01 32.94 -69.30
CA GLN A 13 -14.54 32.29 -70.51
C GLN A 13 -15.18 33.30 -71.47
N LEU A 14 -14.96 33.10 -72.77
CA LEU A 14 -15.49 33.93 -73.84
C LEU A 14 -16.70 33.25 -74.51
N ALA A 15 -17.83 33.97 -74.56
CA ALA A 15 -19.03 33.56 -75.29
C ALA A 15 -19.77 34.81 -75.81
N SER A 16 -20.57 34.64 -76.86
CA SER A 16 -21.36 35.71 -77.48
C SER A 16 -22.87 35.48 -77.32
N MET A 17 -23.68 36.47 -77.68
CA MET A 17 -25.14 36.35 -77.65
C MET A 17 -25.59 35.23 -78.59
N GLY A 18 -26.34 34.26 -78.05
CA GLY A 18 -26.77 33.07 -78.78
C GLY A 18 -25.85 31.85 -78.70
N THR A 19 -24.63 31.95 -78.14
CA THR A 19 -23.75 30.78 -77.94
C THR A 19 -24.45 29.67 -77.15
N LEU A 20 -24.31 28.42 -77.61
CA LEU A 20 -24.87 27.24 -76.95
C LEU A 20 -24.01 26.80 -75.75
N TYR A 21 -24.65 26.25 -74.71
CA TYR A 21 -24.00 25.86 -73.45
C TYR A 21 -24.49 24.50 -72.92
N ASP A 22 -23.56 23.67 -72.46
CA ASP A 22 -23.85 22.39 -71.81
C ASP A 22 -23.60 22.45 -70.29
N ALA A 23 -24.68 22.60 -69.52
CA ALA A 23 -24.66 22.57 -68.06
C ALA A 23 -24.36 21.19 -67.44
N ARG A 24 -24.19 20.13 -68.25
CA ARG A 24 -23.71 18.82 -67.74
C ARG A 24 -22.23 18.89 -67.40
N ILE A 25 -21.45 19.64 -68.19
CA ILE A 25 -20.01 19.89 -68.03
C ILE A 25 -19.67 21.39 -67.87
N ASP A 26 -20.68 22.26 -67.71
CA ASP A 26 -20.56 23.72 -67.63
C ASP A 26 -19.63 24.35 -68.69
N SER A 27 -19.75 23.87 -69.93
CA SER A 27 -18.94 24.34 -71.08
C SER A 27 -19.77 25.10 -72.10
N PHE A 28 -19.23 26.21 -72.61
CA PHE A 28 -19.68 26.79 -73.87
C PHE A 28 -19.31 25.88 -75.05
N LEU A 29 -20.10 25.94 -76.11
CA LEU A 29 -19.89 25.19 -77.35
C LEU A 29 -19.54 26.17 -78.49
N SER A 30 -18.90 25.67 -79.55
CA SER A 30 -18.56 26.49 -80.74
C SER A 30 -19.76 26.86 -81.61
N ALA A 31 -20.95 26.35 -81.31
CA ALA A 31 -22.19 26.61 -82.04
C ALA A 31 -22.98 27.77 -81.40
N SER A 32 -23.74 28.48 -82.23
CA SER A 32 -24.66 29.56 -81.86
C SER A 32 -26.08 29.24 -82.32
N LEU A 33 -27.07 29.94 -81.78
CA LEU A 33 -28.45 29.98 -82.27
C LEU A 33 -28.61 30.86 -83.53
N PHE A 34 -27.64 31.73 -83.81
CA PHE A 34 -27.72 32.74 -84.86
C PHE A 34 -26.57 32.61 -85.87
N ASP A 35 -26.90 32.58 -87.17
CA ASP A 35 -25.96 32.45 -88.30
C ASP A 35 -25.32 33.80 -88.71
N SER A 36 -25.70 34.91 -88.09
CA SER A 36 -25.27 36.27 -88.45
C SER A 36 -25.39 37.24 -87.26
N GLU A 37 -24.75 38.40 -87.37
CA GLU A 37 -24.83 39.47 -86.35
C GLU A 37 -26.27 39.95 -86.14
N LEU A 38 -26.62 40.19 -84.87
CA LEU A 38 -27.97 40.59 -84.47
C LEU A 38 -28.20 42.10 -84.71
N PRO A 39 -29.40 42.51 -85.15
CA PRO A 39 -29.74 43.93 -85.26
C PRO A 39 -29.80 44.59 -83.88
N ALA A 40 -29.50 45.89 -83.81
CA ALA A 40 -29.38 46.62 -82.54
C ALA A 40 -30.65 46.52 -81.66
N ASP A 41 -31.83 46.58 -82.27
CA ASP A 41 -33.13 46.49 -81.57
C ASP A 41 -33.43 45.09 -80.97
N ALA A 42 -32.60 44.08 -81.30
CA ALA A 42 -32.64 42.76 -80.69
C ALA A 42 -31.81 42.65 -79.39
N ILE A 43 -30.99 43.65 -79.03
CA ILE A 43 -30.16 43.65 -77.81
C ILE A 43 -30.51 44.84 -76.92
N ASN A 44 -31.30 44.58 -75.87
CA ASN A 44 -31.55 45.55 -74.81
C ASN A 44 -30.25 45.81 -74.05
N THR A 45 -29.70 47.02 -74.22
CA THR A 45 -28.42 47.44 -73.62
C THR A 45 -28.68 48.46 -72.51
N SER A 46 -28.13 48.24 -71.32
CA SER A 46 -28.18 49.18 -70.19
C SER A 46 -26.77 49.47 -69.66
N THR A 47 -26.45 50.75 -69.44
CA THR A 47 -25.20 51.14 -68.80
C THR A 47 -25.28 50.84 -67.30
N SER A 48 -24.34 50.05 -66.79
CA SER A 48 -24.15 49.87 -65.35
C SER A 48 -22.93 50.70 -64.91
N LYS A 49 -22.97 51.24 -63.70
CA LYS A 49 -21.80 51.84 -63.04
C LYS A 49 -21.76 51.35 -61.61
N GLN A 50 -21.52 50.05 -61.46
CA GLN A 50 -21.49 49.35 -60.18
C GLN A 50 -20.09 48.81 -59.95
N ASN A 51 -19.36 49.45 -59.03
CA ASN A 51 -18.10 48.96 -58.51
C ASN A 51 -18.36 48.36 -57.13
N THR A 52 -17.93 47.11 -56.90
CA THR A 52 -18.08 46.43 -55.61
C THR A 52 -16.73 45.92 -55.12
N VAL A 53 -16.33 46.33 -53.92
CA VAL A 53 -15.14 45.83 -53.23
C VAL A 53 -15.58 44.94 -52.07
N LYS A 54 -15.22 43.67 -52.12
CA LYS A 54 -15.39 42.70 -51.03
C LYS A 54 -14.02 42.37 -50.44
N LEU A 55 -13.97 41.95 -49.19
CA LEU A 55 -12.76 41.51 -48.51
C LEU A 55 -13.04 40.19 -47.79
N SER A 56 -12.07 39.29 -47.78
CA SER A 56 -12.06 38.10 -46.93
C SER A 56 -10.67 37.81 -46.36
N TYR A 57 -10.65 37.08 -45.25
CA TYR A 57 -9.47 36.52 -44.58
C TYR A 57 -9.54 34.99 -44.48
N VAL A 58 -10.42 34.34 -45.26
CA VAL A 58 -10.68 32.89 -45.20
C VAL A 58 -10.42 32.26 -46.57
N ASP A 59 -9.47 31.33 -46.61
CA ASP A 59 -9.12 30.54 -47.80
C ASP A 59 -9.89 29.21 -47.80
N THR A 60 -11.21 29.26 -48.07
CA THR A 60 -12.04 28.07 -48.34
C THR A 60 -12.72 28.19 -49.69
N PHE A 61 -13.03 27.07 -50.34
CA PHE A 61 -13.78 27.08 -51.59
C PHE A 61 -15.18 27.66 -51.37
N GLU A 62 -15.85 27.33 -50.27
CA GLU A 62 -17.18 27.89 -49.95
C GLU A 62 -17.13 29.43 -49.82
N GLU A 63 -16.10 30.00 -49.19
CA GLU A 63 -15.92 31.46 -49.09
C GLU A 63 -15.57 32.09 -50.45
N LYS A 64 -14.57 31.55 -51.18
CA LYS A 64 -14.18 32.08 -52.49
C LYS A 64 -15.35 32.07 -53.47
N PHE A 65 -16.14 30.99 -53.46
CA PHE A 65 -17.33 30.88 -54.30
C PHE A 65 -18.40 31.93 -53.93
N GLU A 66 -18.66 32.17 -52.64
CA GLU A 66 -19.57 33.24 -52.23
C GLU A 66 -19.09 34.63 -52.69
N LYS A 67 -17.80 34.95 -52.48
CA LYS A 67 -17.25 36.26 -52.82
C LYS A 67 -17.18 36.50 -54.34
N LEU A 68 -17.03 35.45 -55.16
CA LEU A 68 -17.11 35.52 -56.63
C LEU A 68 -18.53 35.32 -57.20
N GLY A 69 -19.54 35.07 -56.36
CA GLY A 69 -20.92 34.81 -56.83
C GLY A 69 -21.08 33.50 -57.60
N ILE A 70 -20.18 32.54 -57.38
CA ILE A 70 -20.23 31.19 -57.94
C ILE A 70 -21.28 30.38 -57.18
N ALA A 71 -22.32 29.95 -57.88
CA ALA A 71 -23.35 29.07 -57.31
C ALA A 71 -22.78 27.68 -56.99
N THR A 72 -23.33 27.00 -55.98
CA THR A 72 -22.85 25.69 -55.47
C THR A 72 -22.73 24.62 -56.56
N ASP A 73 -23.60 24.65 -57.56
CA ASP A 73 -23.58 23.73 -58.69
C ASP A 73 -22.44 24.01 -59.69
N LEU A 74 -22.09 25.28 -59.90
CA LEU A 74 -20.91 25.69 -60.66
C LEU A 74 -19.61 25.42 -59.88
N GLY A 75 -19.62 25.67 -58.56
CA GLY A 75 -18.49 25.35 -57.67
C GLY A 75 -18.13 23.87 -57.72
N ALA A 76 -19.12 22.98 -57.74
CA ALA A 76 -18.92 21.55 -57.96
C ALA A 76 -18.26 21.24 -59.33
N SER A 77 -18.55 22.00 -60.38
CA SER A 77 -17.96 21.85 -61.71
C SER A 77 -16.50 22.32 -61.79
N ILE A 78 -16.16 23.34 -61.01
CA ILE A 78 -14.78 23.80 -60.82
C ILE A 78 -13.97 22.71 -60.09
N LEU A 79 -14.51 22.17 -59.00
CA LEU A 79 -13.87 21.07 -58.24
C LEU A 79 -13.74 19.76 -59.04
N ALA A 80 -14.62 19.56 -60.02
CA ALA A 80 -14.55 18.46 -60.98
C ALA A 80 -13.58 18.71 -62.15
N ASP A 81 -12.85 19.83 -62.19
CA ASP A 81 -11.98 20.26 -63.30
C ASP A 81 -12.70 20.28 -64.68
N PHE A 82 -13.99 20.61 -64.75
CA PHE A 82 -14.65 20.79 -66.05
C PHE A 82 -14.33 22.17 -66.66
N ILE A 83 -14.11 23.16 -65.81
CA ILE A 83 -13.90 24.55 -66.20
C ILE A 83 -12.40 24.87 -66.15
N SER A 84 -11.84 25.28 -67.28
CA SER A 84 -10.51 25.90 -67.31
C SER A 84 -10.63 27.33 -66.78
N LEU A 85 -10.03 27.58 -65.60
CA LEU A 85 -9.97 28.89 -64.97
C LEU A 85 -9.07 29.83 -65.77
N GLN A 86 -9.50 31.07 -65.96
CA GLN A 86 -8.78 32.13 -66.70
C GLN A 86 -8.95 33.50 -66.01
N GLY A 87 -8.04 34.43 -66.28
CA GLY A 87 -8.11 35.81 -65.78
C GLY A 87 -8.11 35.89 -64.25
N SER A 88 -9.05 36.65 -63.68
CA SER A 88 -9.23 36.76 -62.22
C SER A 88 -9.43 35.41 -61.52
N SER A 89 -10.11 34.46 -62.18
CA SER A 89 -10.52 33.19 -61.57
C SER A 89 -9.37 32.22 -61.27
N HIS A 90 -8.15 32.48 -61.77
CA HIS A 90 -6.94 31.73 -61.38
C HIS A 90 -6.68 31.73 -59.86
N TYR A 91 -7.14 32.74 -59.13
CA TYR A 91 -7.08 32.80 -57.65
C TYR A 91 -7.83 31.64 -56.95
N LEU A 92 -8.74 30.93 -57.64
CA LEU A 92 -9.37 29.72 -57.10
C LEU A 92 -8.39 28.53 -57.01
N ALA A 93 -7.32 28.53 -57.81
CA ALA A 93 -6.24 27.54 -57.73
C ALA A 93 -5.15 27.94 -56.72
N GLU A 94 -5.04 29.23 -56.37
CA GLU A 94 -4.20 29.67 -55.25
C GLU A 94 -4.75 29.12 -53.93
N ARG A 95 -3.87 28.54 -53.10
CA ARG A 95 -4.19 28.02 -51.77
C ARG A 95 -3.05 28.29 -50.78
N ARG A 96 -3.40 28.43 -49.51
CA ARG A 96 -2.46 28.62 -48.39
C ARG A 96 -1.65 27.35 -48.14
N ASP A 97 -0.33 27.48 -48.10
CA ASP A 97 0.63 26.38 -47.95
C ASP A 97 1.22 26.24 -46.53
N SER A 98 0.98 27.20 -45.62
CA SER A 98 1.23 27.06 -44.18
C SER A 98 0.21 27.83 -43.31
N ASN A 99 -0.09 27.31 -42.12
CA ASN A 99 -0.77 28.03 -41.05
C ASN A 99 0.10 29.15 -40.43
N HIS A 100 1.42 29.11 -40.62
CA HIS A 100 2.34 30.19 -40.27
C HIS A 100 2.28 31.37 -41.26
N MET A 101 1.18 31.53 -41.98
CA MET A 101 0.94 32.61 -42.93
C MET A 101 -0.47 33.19 -42.75
N LEU A 102 -0.54 34.52 -42.65
CA LEU A 102 -1.77 35.29 -42.78
C LEU A 102 -2.06 35.53 -44.25
N GLN A 103 -3.34 35.48 -44.63
CA GLN A 103 -3.82 35.76 -45.98
C GLN A 103 -5.07 36.62 -45.93
N GLY A 104 -5.19 37.55 -46.87
CA GLY A 104 -6.39 38.35 -47.11
C GLY A 104 -6.56 38.57 -48.61
N ALA A 105 -7.80 38.66 -49.08
CA ALA A 105 -8.10 38.86 -50.50
C ALA A 105 -9.18 39.92 -50.68
N LEU A 106 -8.88 40.93 -51.50
CA LEU A 106 -9.86 41.92 -51.96
C LEU A 106 -10.40 41.48 -53.33
N TYR A 107 -11.71 41.37 -53.45
CA TYR A 107 -12.42 41.05 -54.69
C TYR A 107 -13.08 42.32 -55.21
N ILE A 108 -12.68 42.77 -56.40
CA ILE A 108 -13.00 44.07 -56.98
C ILE A 108 -13.67 43.82 -58.33
N THR A 109 -14.98 43.99 -58.38
CA THR A 109 -15.77 43.87 -59.61
C THR A 109 -16.20 45.25 -60.06
N MET A 110 -15.90 45.65 -61.30
CA MET A 110 -16.40 46.89 -61.91
C MET A 110 -17.29 46.54 -63.10
N ARG A 111 -18.56 46.93 -63.08
CA ARG A 111 -19.54 46.66 -64.16
C ARG A 111 -19.84 47.91 -64.95
N THR A 112 -19.89 47.77 -66.28
CA THR A 112 -19.93 48.85 -67.28
C THR A 112 -21.21 48.84 -68.12
N VAL A 113 -21.59 47.66 -68.62
CA VAL A 113 -22.71 47.47 -69.56
C VAL A 113 -23.37 46.12 -69.29
N GLN A 114 -24.69 46.06 -69.36
CA GLN A 114 -25.45 44.81 -69.38
C GLN A 114 -26.22 44.72 -70.69
N GLU A 115 -26.08 43.60 -71.39
CA GLU A 115 -26.79 43.27 -72.62
C GLU A 115 -27.75 42.11 -72.36
N GLN A 116 -28.97 42.18 -72.91
CA GLN A 116 -30.01 41.15 -72.78
C GLN A 116 -30.79 41.00 -74.09
N LEU A 117 -31.08 39.76 -74.47
CA LEU A 117 -31.74 39.41 -75.73
C LEU A 117 -33.22 39.82 -75.71
N ASN A 118 -33.61 40.68 -76.64
CA ASN A 118 -34.99 41.12 -76.79
C ASN A 118 -35.81 40.09 -77.57
N PHE A 119 -36.27 39.03 -76.90
CA PHE A 119 -37.13 37.97 -77.47
C PHE A 119 -38.43 38.49 -78.16
N MET A 120 -38.83 39.74 -77.93
CA MET A 120 -39.99 40.37 -78.58
C MET A 120 -39.66 41.00 -79.94
N CYS A 121 -38.37 41.12 -80.31
CA CYS A 121 -37.95 41.65 -81.60
C CYS A 121 -38.36 40.70 -82.74
N SER A 122 -39.08 41.22 -83.73
CA SER A 122 -39.57 40.43 -84.87
C SER A 122 -38.48 39.90 -85.78
N GLU A 123 -37.37 40.63 -85.89
CA GLU A 123 -36.26 40.32 -86.81
C GLU A 123 -35.41 39.13 -86.35
N LEU A 124 -35.41 38.79 -85.05
CA LEU A 124 -34.69 37.61 -84.53
C LEU A 124 -34.99 36.32 -85.32
N LYS A 125 -36.19 36.21 -85.90
CA LYS A 125 -36.64 35.03 -86.66
C LYS A 125 -35.94 34.88 -88.01
N THR A 126 -35.34 35.92 -88.58
CA THR A 126 -34.58 35.85 -89.85
C THR A 126 -33.09 35.58 -89.67
N HIS A 127 -32.58 35.61 -88.44
CA HIS A 127 -31.17 35.32 -88.11
C HIS A 127 -30.96 33.92 -87.51
N LEU A 128 -32.03 33.15 -87.29
CA LEU A 128 -31.96 31.79 -86.71
C LEU A 128 -31.18 30.82 -87.61
N THR A 129 -30.31 30.04 -86.99
CA THR A 129 -29.53 29.00 -87.66
C THR A 129 -30.40 27.93 -88.32
N SER A 130 -30.08 27.59 -89.57
CA SER A 130 -30.87 26.65 -90.38
C SER A 130 -30.65 25.17 -90.06
N SER A 131 -29.56 24.82 -89.35
CA SER A 131 -29.37 23.46 -88.83
C SER A 131 -30.23 23.25 -87.58
N ILE A 132 -30.87 22.08 -87.50
CA ILE A 132 -31.49 21.58 -86.26
C ILE A 132 -30.47 21.74 -85.12
N ILE A 133 -30.89 22.35 -84.01
CA ILE A 133 -30.05 22.36 -82.80
C ILE A 133 -29.86 20.90 -82.39
N ASN A 134 -28.62 20.40 -82.48
CA ASN A 134 -28.23 19.07 -81.99
C ASN A 134 -28.25 19.07 -80.45
N ALA A 135 -29.45 19.24 -79.88
CA ALA A 135 -29.66 19.54 -78.47
C ALA A 135 -29.43 18.35 -77.53
N ASN A 136 -28.89 17.24 -78.06
CA ASN A 136 -28.25 16.21 -77.25
C ASN A 136 -26.87 16.67 -76.72
N GLU A 137 -26.28 17.72 -77.32
CA GLU A 137 -25.01 18.34 -76.92
C GLU A 137 -25.23 19.63 -76.11
N ALA A 138 -26.24 20.43 -76.42
CA ALA A 138 -26.53 21.71 -75.76
C ALA A 138 -27.75 21.66 -74.83
N THR A 139 -27.72 22.46 -73.75
CA THR A 139 -28.80 22.52 -72.74
C THR A 139 -29.40 23.93 -72.56
N HIS A 140 -28.57 24.96 -72.71
CA HIS A 140 -28.92 26.37 -72.55
C HIS A 140 -28.31 27.20 -73.70
N ILE A 141 -28.74 28.46 -73.83
CA ILE A 141 -28.09 29.48 -74.67
C ILE A 141 -27.73 30.71 -73.85
N VAL A 142 -26.75 31.49 -74.30
CA VAL A 142 -26.48 32.84 -73.78
C VAL A 142 -27.54 33.82 -74.28
N THR A 143 -28.33 34.39 -73.37
CA THR A 143 -29.32 35.45 -73.67
C THR A 143 -28.97 36.80 -73.05
N GLY A 144 -27.80 36.93 -72.44
CA GLY A 144 -27.34 38.20 -71.90
C GLY A 144 -25.95 38.12 -71.31
N ILE A 145 -25.26 39.26 -71.28
CA ILE A 145 -23.87 39.39 -70.83
C ILE A 145 -23.78 40.61 -69.91
N ASP A 146 -23.26 40.39 -68.70
CA ASP A 146 -22.82 41.45 -67.79
C ASP A 146 -21.33 41.74 -68.13
N TRP A 147 -21.04 42.90 -68.71
CA TRP A 147 -19.70 43.34 -69.09
C TRP A 147 -19.02 44.18 -67.99
N GLY A 148 -17.69 44.16 -67.97
CA GLY A 148 -16.86 44.88 -67.01
C GLY A 148 -15.46 44.28 -66.84
N VAL A 149 -14.99 44.21 -65.59
CA VAL A 149 -13.81 43.45 -65.15
C VAL A 149 -14.01 42.93 -63.74
N GLU A 150 -13.47 41.75 -63.45
CA GLU A 150 -13.20 41.28 -62.09
C GLU A 150 -11.68 41.27 -61.83
N THR A 151 -11.28 41.62 -60.61
CA THR A 151 -9.89 41.72 -60.18
C THR A 151 -9.79 41.32 -58.72
N ILE A 152 -8.80 40.50 -58.38
CA ILE A 152 -8.59 39.98 -57.03
C ILE A 152 -7.15 40.30 -56.62
N ILE A 153 -6.98 41.00 -55.50
CA ILE A 153 -5.67 41.23 -54.90
C ILE A 153 -5.54 40.28 -53.72
N SER A 154 -4.72 39.24 -53.87
CA SER A 154 -4.30 38.36 -52.77
C SER A 154 -3.12 39.00 -52.05
N ILE A 155 -3.13 38.96 -50.73
CA ILE A 155 -2.16 39.60 -49.84
C ILE A 155 -1.77 38.57 -48.79
N ARG A 156 -0.48 38.23 -48.71
CA ARG A 156 0.07 37.25 -47.77
C ARG A 156 1.13 37.88 -46.86
N LYS A 157 1.24 37.35 -45.63
CA LYS A 157 2.27 37.75 -44.66
C LYS A 157 2.70 36.54 -43.83
N GLY A 158 3.98 36.19 -43.87
CA GLY A 158 4.55 35.18 -42.99
C GLY A 158 4.51 35.62 -41.53
N LEU A 159 4.29 34.67 -40.61
CA LEU A 159 4.28 34.89 -39.16
C LEU A 159 5.70 34.63 -38.60
N PRO A 160 6.40 35.65 -38.06
CA PRO A 160 7.74 35.46 -37.51
C PRO A 160 7.72 34.59 -36.23
N GLU A 161 8.71 33.70 -36.07
CA GLU A 161 8.85 32.86 -34.89
C GLU A 161 9.10 33.72 -33.63
N GLY A 162 8.16 33.68 -32.68
CA GLY A 162 8.30 34.31 -31.35
C GLY A 162 7.53 35.62 -31.12
N GLU A 163 6.88 36.21 -32.13
CA GLU A 163 6.02 37.38 -31.94
C GLU A 163 4.62 37.03 -31.42
N ASN A 164 3.92 38.02 -30.86
CA ASN A 164 2.54 37.85 -30.40
C ASN A 164 1.59 37.79 -31.61
N LEU A 165 1.10 36.59 -31.92
CA LEU A 165 0.26 36.28 -33.08
C LEU A 165 -0.98 37.18 -33.19
N ASP A 166 -1.59 37.60 -32.09
CA ASP A 166 -2.78 38.45 -32.14
C ASP A 166 -2.42 39.89 -32.54
N ILE A 167 -1.29 40.42 -32.05
CA ILE A 167 -0.77 41.74 -32.47
C ILE A 167 -0.39 41.73 -33.95
N VAL A 168 0.26 40.67 -34.44
CA VAL A 168 0.62 40.55 -35.86
C VAL A 168 -0.62 40.42 -36.75
N ARG A 169 -1.64 39.66 -36.29
CA ARG A 169 -2.92 39.50 -37.00
C ARG A 169 -3.74 40.78 -37.06
N ASP A 170 -3.85 41.51 -35.96
CA ASP A 170 -4.59 42.77 -35.89
C ASP A 170 -3.88 43.88 -36.70
N GLY A 171 -2.54 43.91 -36.66
CA GLY A 171 -1.74 44.80 -37.51
C GLY A 171 -1.97 44.54 -39.00
N PHE A 172 -1.87 43.27 -39.43
CA PHE A 172 -2.17 42.85 -40.80
C PHE A 172 -3.60 43.21 -41.23
N ARG A 173 -4.59 42.95 -40.39
CA ARG A 173 -6.00 43.29 -40.66
C ARG A 173 -6.19 44.79 -40.86
N ASN A 174 -5.63 45.62 -39.98
CA ASN A 174 -5.74 47.08 -40.06
C ASN A 174 -5.06 47.63 -41.32
N GLU A 175 -3.93 47.05 -41.72
CA GLU A 175 -3.19 47.40 -42.94
C GLU A 175 -4.01 47.09 -44.21
N VAL A 176 -4.61 45.90 -44.29
CA VAL A 176 -5.48 45.45 -45.39
C VAL A 176 -6.82 46.20 -45.43
N GLU A 177 -7.42 46.52 -44.29
CA GLU A 177 -8.64 47.34 -44.21
C GLU A 177 -8.38 48.81 -44.60
N THR A 178 -7.21 49.35 -44.28
CA THR A 178 -6.77 50.69 -44.75
C THR A 178 -6.64 50.72 -46.29
N PHE A 179 -6.06 49.66 -46.88
CA PHE A 179 -5.98 49.51 -48.34
C PHE A 179 -7.36 49.40 -49.00
N LYS A 180 -8.28 48.61 -48.43
CA LYS A 180 -9.68 48.53 -48.88
C LYS A 180 -10.35 49.91 -48.87
N LEU A 181 -10.20 50.66 -47.79
CA LEU A 181 -10.79 52.00 -47.65
C LEU A 181 -10.22 53.00 -48.66
N ALA A 182 -8.92 52.92 -48.99
CA ALA A 182 -8.31 53.75 -50.02
C ALA A 182 -8.92 53.50 -51.41
N ILE A 183 -9.17 52.23 -51.77
CA ILE A 183 -9.81 51.84 -53.03
C ILE A 183 -11.28 52.29 -53.07
N GLU A 184 -12.03 52.15 -51.97
CA GLU A 184 -13.42 52.60 -51.92
C GLU A 184 -13.57 54.14 -51.95
N GLN A 185 -12.53 54.88 -51.55
CA GLN A 185 -12.50 56.35 -51.55
C GLN A 185 -11.94 56.97 -52.85
N SER A 186 -11.43 56.17 -53.80
CA SER A 186 -10.71 56.66 -54.99
C SER A 186 -11.56 57.39 -56.05
N ASN A 187 -12.79 57.82 -55.70
CA ASN A 187 -13.63 58.71 -56.50
C ASN A 187 -13.22 60.20 -56.42
N VAL A 188 -12.18 60.55 -55.65
CA VAL A 188 -11.70 61.93 -55.48
C VAL A 188 -10.26 62.08 -55.99
N CYS A 189 -10.06 63.03 -56.91
CA CYS A 189 -8.76 63.30 -57.56
C CYS A 189 -7.79 64.08 -56.67
N HIS A 190 -7.33 63.48 -55.57
CA HIS A 190 -6.20 63.99 -54.78
C HIS A 190 -5.29 62.85 -54.30
N SER A 191 -3.99 62.95 -54.59
CA SER A 191 -2.96 62.16 -53.91
C SER A 191 -2.87 62.60 -52.44
N PRO A 192 -3.08 61.72 -51.45
CA PRO A 192 -2.91 62.08 -50.04
C PRO A 192 -1.42 62.36 -49.77
N SER A 193 -1.10 63.58 -49.34
CA SER A 193 0.28 64.03 -49.15
C SER A 193 0.98 63.45 -47.91
N ASN A 194 0.23 62.71 -47.08
CA ASN A 194 0.75 61.76 -46.09
C ASN A 194 0.24 60.37 -46.51
N ASP A 195 1.15 59.46 -46.85
CA ASP A 195 0.82 58.23 -47.55
C ASP A 195 1.06 56.99 -46.67
N PRO A 196 0.00 56.38 -46.08
CA PRO A 196 0.15 55.24 -45.19
C PRO A 196 0.52 53.93 -45.91
N LEU A 197 0.35 53.86 -47.24
CA LEU A 197 0.67 52.66 -48.03
C LEU A 197 2.18 52.55 -48.31
N LYS A 198 2.89 53.69 -48.38
CA LYS A 198 4.36 53.72 -48.54
C LYS A 198 5.16 53.26 -47.32
N SER A 199 4.52 53.07 -46.17
CA SER A 199 5.11 52.45 -44.96
C SER A 199 4.71 50.99 -44.77
N SER A 200 4.06 50.36 -45.74
CA SER A 200 3.57 48.98 -45.62
C SER A 200 4.71 47.96 -45.52
N MET A 201 4.49 46.90 -44.73
CA MET A 201 5.41 45.76 -44.58
C MET A 201 4.72 44.46 -45.01
N LEU A 202 4.15 44.47 -46.22
CA LEU A 202 3.49 43.34 -46.87
C LEU A 202 4.23 43.03 -48.18
N GLU A 203 5.05 41.99 -48.14
CA GLU A 203 6.04 41.67 -49.17
C GLU A 203 5.51 40.74 -50.28
N ASP A 204 4.36 40.10 -50.06
CA ASP A 204 3.76 39.14 -50.98
C ASP A 204 2.33 39.56 -51.34
N VAL A 205 2.19 40.29 -52.44
CA VAL A 205 0.93 40.81 -52.96
C VAL A 205 0.79 40.34 -54.41
N THR A 206 -0.23 39.54 -54.73
CA THR A 206 -0.45 39.00 -56.07
C THR A 206 -1.79 39.47 -56.64
N ALA A 207 -1.77 40.06 -57.83
CA ALA A 207 -2.96 40.53 -58.54
C ALA A 207 -3.40 39.53 -59.61
N TYR A 208 -4.68 39.18 -59.60
CA TYR A 208 -5.38 38.38 -60.61
C TYR A 208 -6.45 39.27 -61.26
N SER A 209 -6.55 39.30 -62.59
CA SER A 209 -7.50 40.20 -63.28
C SER A 209 -7.85 39.69 -64.68
N ASP A 210 -9.07 39.95 -65.17
CA ASP A 210 -9.51 39.50 -66.50
C ASP A 210 -8.83 40.23 -67.66
N ILE A 211 -8.07 41.30 -67.37
CA ILE A 211 -7.23 42.01 -68.36
C ILE A 211 -5.81 41.43 -68.44
N LEU A 212 -5.42 40.55 -67.51
CA LEU A 212 -4.12 39.89 -67.49
C LEU A 212 -4.21 38.52 -68.17
N THR A 213 -3.23 38.20 -69.02
CA THR A 213 -3.14 36.90 -69.72
C THR A 213 -2.54 35.79 -68.87
N ASP A 214 -1.90 36.16 -67.77
CA ASP A 214 -1.02 35.30 -66.99
C ASP A 214 -1.68 34.91 -65.66
N GLY A 215 -1.27 33.78 -65.08
CA GLY A 215 -1.88 33.15 -63.90
C GLY A 215 -1.65 33.85 -62.57
N GLY A 216 -1.76 35.17 -62.52
CA GLY A 216 -1.41 36.04 -61.39
C GLY A 216 -0.09 36.78 -61.60
N VAL A 217 -0.05 38.06 -61.21
CA VAL A 217 1.15 38.92 -61.27
C VAL A 217 1.55 39.34 -59.86
N LEU A 218 2.78 39.01 -59.46
CA LEU A 218 3.37 39.42 -58.19
C LEU A 218 3.74 40.91 -58.23
N MET A 219 3.33 41.65 -57.21
CA MET A 219 3.54 43.08 -57.01
C MET A 219 4.50 43.32 -55.84
N GLN A 220 5.26 44.41 -55.88
CA GLN A 220 6.24 44.82 -54.87
C GLN A 220 5.62 45.37 -53.57
N GLY A 221 4.29 45.28 -53.42
CA GLY A 221 3.54 45.70 -52.24
C GLY A 221 2.22 46.39 -52.57
N LEU A 222 1.52 46.87 -51.54
CA LEU A 222 0.20 47.51 -51.68
C LEU A 222 0.19 48.76 -52.58
N GLN A 223 1.30 49.50 -52.65
CA GLN A 223 1.38 50.71 -53.48
C GLN A 223 1.27 50.39 -54.98
N GLU A 224 2.01 49.37 -55.46
CA GLU A 224 1.95 48.95 -56.86
C GLU A 224 0.57 48.33 -57.19
N ALA A 225 -0.03 47.61 -56.25
CA ALA A 225 -1.41 47.13 -56.39
C ALA A 225 -2.45 48.27 -56.47
N TYR A 226 -2.27 49.37 -55.72
CA TYR A 226 -3.13 50.56 -55.85
C TYR A 226 -2.95 51.26 -57.20
N GLU A 227 -1.70 51.41 -57.65
CA GLU A 227 -1.37 52.03 -58.94
C GLU A 227 -1.92 51.19 -60.11
N PHE A 228 -1.77 49.86 -60.07
CA PHE A 228 -2.41 48.93 -61.00
C PHE A 228 -3.93 49.12 -61.04
N LEU A 229 -4.61 49.11 -59.88
CA LEU A 229 -6.06 49.29 -59.78
C LEU A 229 -6.54 50.66 -60.31
N SER A 230 -5.69 51.70 -60.27
CA SER A 230 -5.99 53.01 -60.85
C SER A 230 -5.95 53.02 -62.39
N ILE A 231 -5.23 52.07 -63.00
CA ILE A 231 -5.09 51.91 -64.45
C ILE A 231 -6.20 51.03 -65.05
N VAL A 232 -6.74 50.07 -64.28
CA VAL A 232 -7.82 49.16 -64.72
C VAL A 232 -9.01 49.90 -65.40
N PRO A 233 -9.57 51.00 -64.85
CA PRO A 233 -10.67 51.74 -65.49
C PRO A 233 -10.31 52.40 -66.81
N LEU A 234 -9.02 52.70 -67.05
CA LEU A 234 -8.54 53.29 -68.30
C LEU A 234 -8.41 52.21 -69.38
N GLN A 235 -7.81 51.06 -69.06
CA GLN A 235 -7.71 49.92 -69.98
C GLN A 235 -9.09 49.38 -70.39
N LEU A 236 -10.09 49.47 -69.50
CA LEU A 236 -11.49 49.18 -69.81
C LEU A 236 -12.10 50.06 -70.91
N MET A 237 -11.57 51.26 -71.17
CA MET A 237 -12.10 52.14 -72.22
C MET A 237 -11.69 51.70 -73.63
N ASP A 238 -10.48 51.13 -73.77
CA ASP A 238 -9.97 50.61 -75.04
C ASP A 238 -10.52 49.21 -75.36
N GLU A 239 -10.90 48.45 -74.34
CA GLU A 239 -11.38 47.07 -74.46
C GLU A 239 -12.86 46.98 -74.87
N ASN A 240 -13.16 46.24 -75.95
CA ASN A 240 -14.52 45.98 -76.44
C ASN A 240 -15.39 47.25 -76.58
N SER A 241 -14.84 48.31 -77.20
CA SER A 241 -15.49 49.63 -77.36
C SER A 241 -15.98 50.26 -76.04
N GLY A 242 -15.21 50.11 -74.97
CA GLY A 242 -15.54 50.63 -73.64
C GLY A 242 -16.48 49.75 -72.82
N LYS A 243 -16.79 48.53 -73.28
CA LYS A 243 -17.56 47.54 -72.52
C LYS A 243 -16.67 46.73 -71.57
N GLY A 244 -15.42 46.45 -71.94
CA GLY A 244 -14.57 45.51 -71.20
C GLY A 244 -14.83 44.03 -71.50
N LYS A 245 -14.41 43.18 -70.56
CA LYS A 245 -14.53 41.71 -70.62
C LYS A 245 -15.90 41.25 -70.13
N ALA A 246 -16.27 40.00 -70.42
CA ALA A 246 -17.47 39.40 -69.84
C ALA A 246 -17.18 39.06 -68.36
N VAL A 247 -18.04 39.51 -67.45
CA VAL A 247 -17.98 39.21 -66.01
C VAL A 247 -19.05 38.19 -65.62
N GLY A 248 -20.16 38.13 -66.35
CA GLY A 248 -21.15 37.08 -66.18
C GLY A 248 -22.09 36.89 -67.38
N PHE A 249 -22.65 35.69 -67.48
CA PHE A 249 -23.58 35.28 -68.52
C PHE A 249 -24.97 35.02 -67.94
N THR A 250 -26.01 35.39 -68.69
CA THR A 250 -27.39 35.01 -68.44
C THR A 250 -27.75 33.86 -69.38
N LEU A 251 -28.03 32.69 -68.83
CA LEU A 251 -28.32 31.46 -69.55
C LEU A 251 -29.82 31.16 -69.53
N PHE A 252 -30.36 30.80 -70.70
CA PHE A 252 -31.77 30.44 -70.90
C PHE A 252 -31.90 28.98 -71.35
N PRO A 253 -32.77 28.15 -70.74
CA PRO A 253 -32.93 26.75 -71.13
C PRO A 253 -33.43 26.58 -72.56
N ILE A 254 -32.78 25.74 -73.36
CA ILE A 254 -33.18 25.50 -74.77
C ILE A 254 -34.62 25.01 -74.85
N SER A 255 -35.04 24.15 -73.91
CA SER A 255 -36.40 23.59 -73.81
C SER A 255 -37.53 24.63 -73.72
N MET A 256 -37.22 25.89 -73.35
CA MET A 256 -38.18 26.99 -73.27
C MET A 256 -38.18 27.88 -74.53
N LEU A 257 -37.22 27.73 -75.47
CA LEU A 257 -37.09 28.62 -76.64
C LEU A 257 -38.29 28.55 -77.59
N GLN A 258 -38.93 27.39 -77.72
CA GLN A 258 -40.18 27.19 -78.49
C GLN A 258 -41.34 28.10 -78.06
N MET A 259 -41.29 28.71 -76.87
CA MET A 259 -42.29 29.67 -76.40
C MET A 259 -42.10 31.08 -77.01
N PHE A 260 -40.95 31.36 -77.62
CA PHE A 260 -40.55 32.68 -78.12
C PHE A 260 -40.10 32.67 -79.59
N LEU A 261 -39.43 31.59 -80.02
CA LEU A 261 -38.80 31.44 -81.34
C LEU A 261 -39.29 30.14 -82.02
N PRO A 262 -39.49 30.14 -83.35
CA PRO A 262 -39.98 28.98 -84.10
C PRO A 262 -38.87 27.95 -84.34
N VAL A 263 -38.43 27.27 -83.28
CA VAL A 263 -37.32 26.31 -83.27
C VAL A 263 -37.82 24.92 -82.88
N GLU A 264 -37.43 23.89 -83.64
CA GLU A 264 -37.70 22.50 -83.29
C GLU A 264 -36.73 22.01 -82.19
N ILE A 265 -37.27 21.42 -81.13
CA ILE A 265 -36.51 20.99 -79.96
C ILE A 265 -36.64 19.47 -79.78
N PRO A 266 -35.54 18.70 -79.86
CA PRO A 266 -35.51 17.28 -79.53
C PRO A 266 -35.99 17.00 -78.09
N ARG A 267 -36.78 15.93 -77.89
CA ARG A 267 -37.40 15.60 -76.59
C ARG A 267 -36.42 15.10 -75.50
N SER A 268 -35.13 15.01 -75.79
CA SER A 268 -34.12 14.37 -74.90
C SER A 268 -33.38 15.32 -73.95
N ILE A 269 -33.55 16.64 -74.05
CA ILE A 269 -32.79 17.62 -73.25
C ILE A 269 -33.21 17.57 -71.77
N THR A 270 -32.56 16.71 -70.98
CA THR A 270 -32.85 16.56 -69.55
C THR A 270 -31.55 16.61 -68.75
N THR A 271 -31.30 17.74 -68.10
CA THR A 271 -30.28 17.87 -67.05
C THR A 271 -30.92 17.54 -65.71
N ILE A 272 -30.46 16.50 -65.01
CA ILE A 272 -30.98 16.20 -63.67
C ILE A 272 -30.35 17.17 -62.65
N PRO A 273 -31.14 17.99 -61.93
CA PRO A 273 -30.62 18.84 -60.88
C PRO A 273 -30.21 18.01 -59.66
N ILE A 274 -29.00 18.24 -59.17
CA ILE A 274 -28.47 17.58 -57.96
C ILE A 274 -28.83 18.43 -56.73
N SER A 275 -29.01 17.79 -55.56
CA SER A 275 -29.24 18.53 -54.31
C SER A 275 -28.07 19.47 -54.00
N ILE A 276 -28.39 20.75 -53.77
CA ILE A 276 -27.43 21.79 -53.36
C ILE A 276 -26.73 21.39 -52.05
N GLU A 277 -27.43 20.70 -51.15
CA GLU A 277 -26.87 20.17 -49.90
C GLU A 277 -25.76 19.15 -50.17
N CYS A 278 -26.00 18.19 -51.07
CA CYS A 278 -25.00 17.19 -51.47
C CYS A 278 -23.76 17.86 -52.08
N LEU A 279 -23.95 18.82 -52.99
CA LEU A 279 -22.84 19.53 -53.62
C LEU A 279 -22.07 20.41 -52.61
N ARG A 280 -22.75 21.07 -51.67
CA ARG A 280 -22.09 21.78 -50.56
C ARG A 280 -21.26 20.84 -49.70
N SER A 281 -21.77 19.66 -49.36
CA SER A 281 -21.01 18.66 -48.60
C SER A 281 -19.75 18.22 -49.34
N PHE A 282 -19.73 18.17 -50.68
CA PHE A 282 -18.50 17.95 -51.44
C PHE A 282 -17.53 19.14 -51.36
N ILE A 283 -17.99 20.39 -51.48
CA ILE A 283 -17.14 21.59 -51.33
C ILE A 283 -16.45 21.57 -49.96
N GLN A 284 -17.22 21.35 -48.89
CA GLN A 284 -16.72 21.28 -47.52
C GLN A 284 -15.77 20.09 -47.30
N LEU A 285 -15.99 18.97 -47.99
CA LEU A 285 -15.07 17.83 -47.97
C LEU A 285 -13.72 18.15 -48.64
N PHE A 286 -13.71 18.87 -49.78
CA PHE A 286 -12.45 19.31 -50.40
C PHE A 286 -11.69 20.34 -49.53
N ASP A 287 -12.40 21.24 -48.85
CA ASP A 287 -11.81 22.15 -47.85
C ASP A 287 -11.24 21.39 -46.63
N GLN A 288 -11.91 20.31 -46.18
CA GLN A 288 -11.38 19.42 -45.13
C GLN A 288 -10.14 18.65 -45.58
N PHE A 289 -10.12 18.13 -46.82
CA PHE A 289 -8.93 17.48 -47.39
C PHE A 289 -7.73 18.45 -47.44
N HIS A 290 -7.95 19.69 -47.88
CA HIS A 290 -6.90 20.72 -47.91
C HIS A 290 -6.40 21.07 -46.50
N THR A 291 -7.30 21.30 -45.54
CA THR A 291 -6.95 21.63 -44.16
C THR A 291 -6.16 20.49 -43.48
N SER A 292 -6.62 19.25 -43.66
CA SER A 292 -5.97 18.06 -43.09
C SER A 292 -4.60 17.78 -43.73
N GLN A 293 -4.44 18.08 -45.02
CA GLN A 293 -3.14 18.03 -45.71
C GLN A 293 -2.14 19.04 -45.13
N LEU A 294 -2.62 20.26 -44.85
CA LEU A 294 -1.83 21.36 -44.32
C LEU A 294 -1.27 21.02 -42.93
N GLU A 295 -2.14 20.56 -42.02
CA GLU A 295 -1.76 20.11 -40.67
C GLU A 295 -0.73 18.96 -40.71
N LEU A 296 -0.92 18.00 -41.63
CA LEU A 296 0.00 16.87 -41.80
C LEU A 296 1.38 17.27 -42.35
N ASP A 297 1.46 18.17 -43.33
CA ASP A 297 2.77 18.63 -43.85
C ASP A 297 3.51 19.53 -42.85
N GLU A 298 2.80 20.34 -42.05
CA GLU A 298 3.40 21.08 -40.93
C GLU A 298 3.89 20.15 -39.83
N TYR A 299 3.10 19.14 -39.45
CA TYR A 299 3.56 18.15 -38.47
C TYR A 299 4.73 17.32 -39.01
N ARG A 300 4.74 16.98 -40.30
CA ARG A 300 5.89 16.35 -40.97
C ARG A 300 7.14 17.23 -40.92
N SER A 301 7.01 18.54 -41.10
CA SER A 301 8.11 19.50 -40.93
C SER A 301 8.62 19.53 -39.47
N TYR A 302 7.71 19.59 -38.50
CA TYR A 302 8.03 19.55 -37.07
C TYR A 302 8.70 18.22 -36.64
N VAL A 303 8.19 17.07 -37.11
CA VAL A 303 8.80 15.74 -36.92
C VAL A 303 10.19 15.67 -37.56
N SER A 304 10.37 16.30 -38.73
CA SER A 304 11.69 16.38 -39.40
C SER A 304 12.69 17.23 -38.63
N LYS A 305 12.26 18.40 -38.07
CA LYS A 305 13.07 19.21 -37.15
C LYS A 305 13.47 18.41 -35.89
N ASN A 306 12.57 17.56 -35.37
CA ASN A 306 12.70 16.85 -34.09
C ASN A 306 13.17 15.39 -34.20
N LYS A 307 13.69 14.94 -35.35
CA LYS A 307 13.92 13.50 -35.61
C LYS A 307 14.76 12.78 -34.55
N LEU A 308 15.73 13.44 -33.91
CA LEU A 308 16.59 12.85 -32.87
C LEU A 308 15.84 12.43 -31.58
N TYR A 309 14.58 12.83 -31.44
CA TYR A 309 13.75 12.62 -30.24
C TYR A 309 12.52 11.74 -30.52
N LEU A 310 12.48 11.09 -31.69
CA LEU A 310 11.35 10.30 -32.19
C LEU A 310 11.82 8.95 -32.79
N PRO A 311 10.99 7.90 -32.76
CA PRO A 311 11.30 6.66 -33.49
C PRO A 311 11.23 6.87 -35.00
N ASP A 312 12.15 6.25 -35.75
CA ASP A 312 12.18 6.28 -37.22
C ASP A 312 10.83 5.86 -37.85
N ASP A 313 10.18 4.84 -37.29
CA ASP A 313 8.88 4.34 -37.73
C ASP A 313 7.78 5.42 -37.70
N HIS A 314 7.85 6.37 -36.76
CA HIS A 314 6.89 7.48 -36.66
C HIS A 314 7.10 8.53 -37.76
N ALA A 315 8.35 8.84 -38.08
CA ALA A 315 8.66 9.73 -39.20
C ALA A 315 8.19 9.13 -40.54
N GLN A 316 8.32 7.80 -40.70
CA GLN A 316 7.76 7.08 -41.85
C GLN A 316 6.22 7.10 -41.86
N LEU A 317 5.57 6.79 -40.73
CA LEU A 317 4.10 6.82 -40.58
C LEU A 317 3.48 8.17 -40.98
N ILE A 318 4.09 9.29 -40.58
CA ILE A 318 3.61 10.63 -40.96
C ILE A 318 3.85 10.91 -42.45
N MET A 319 4.97 10.47 -43.02
CA MET A 319 5.22 10.58 -44.46
C MET A 319 4.23 9.74 -45.29
N ASP A 320 3.88 8.54 -44.83
CA ASP A 320 2.90 7.67 -45.48
C ASP A 320 1.48 8.25 -45.38
N ARG A 321 1.10 8.85 -44.24
CA ARG A 321 -0.16 9.60 -44.08
C ARG A 321 -0.24 10.82 -45.00
N VAL A 322 0.83 11.61 -45.12
CA VAL A 322 0.94 12.73 -46.07
C VAL A 322 0.72 12.27 -47.51
N ASN A 323 1.32 11.14 -47.91
CA ASN A 323 1.14 10.58 -49.25
C ASN A 323 -0.27 10.01 -49.46
N ALA A 324 -0.82 9.33 -48.47
CA ALA A 324 -2.16 8.75 -48.51
C ALA A 324 -3.26 9.82 -48.63
N MET A 325 -3.13 10.95 -47.92
CA MET A 325 -4.04 12.09 -48.01
C MET A 325 -4.07 12.69 -49.43
N ARG A 326 -2.90 12.93 -50.03
CA ARG A 326 -2.79 13.44 -51.42
C ARG A 326 -3.43 12.47 -52.42
N ASN A 327 -3.13 11.18 -52.29
CA ASN A 327 -3.70 10.13 -53.15
C ASN A 327 -5.22 10.02 -53.00
N ALA A 328 -5.75 10.15 -51.77
CA ALA A 328 -7.18 10.11 -51.50
C ALA A 328 -7.91 11.33 -52.10
N ASN A 329 -7.34 12.53 -51.98
CA ASN A 329 -7.90 13.74 -52.60
C ASN A 329 -7.96 13.64 -54.14
N MET A 330 -6.87 13.19 -54.79
CA MET A 330 -6.85 12.95 -56.24
C MET A 330 -7.87 11.89 -56.68
N ASN A 331 -8.03 10.81 -55.90
CA ASN A 331 -9.01 9.76 -56.16
C ASN A 331 -10.45 10.27 -56.02
N LEU A 332 -10.73 11.06 -54.98
CA LEU A 332 -12.00 11.76 -54.79
C LEU A 332 -12.31 12.64 -55.99
N GLN A 333 -11.37 13.49 -56.43
CA GLN A 333 -11.57 14.41 -57.54
C GLN A 333 -11.92 13.69 -58.85
N LEU A 334 -11.13 12.65 -59.21
CA LEU A 334 -11.37 11.84 -60.41
C LEU A 334 -12.71 11.10 -60.37
N ARG A 335 -13.10 10.54 -59.22
CA ARG A 335 -14.39 9.86 -59.05
C ARG A 335 -15.54 10.84 -59.05
N PHE A 336 -15.40 11.99 -58.37
CA PHE A 336 -16.42 13.03 -58.31
C PHE A 336 -16.72 13.58 -59.71
N LYS A 337 -15.69 13.91 -60.50
CA LYS A 337 -15.81 14.32 -61.91
C LYS A 337 -16.61 13.31 -62.73
N LYS A 338 -16.36 12.01 -62.57
CA LYS A 338 -17.13 10.98 -63.28
C LYS A 338 -18.59 10.93 -62.77
N THR A 339 -18.79 10.77 -61.47
CA THR A 339 -20.14 10.54 -60.91
C THR A 339 -21.05 11.76 -61.10
N ILE A 340 -20.54 12.99 -60.98
CA ILE A 340 -21.35 14.20 -61.22
C ILE A 340 -21.79 14.30 -62.69
N TYR A 341 -20.93 13.91 -63.65
CA TYR A 341 -21.28 13.83 -65.06
C TYR A 341 -22.36 12.77 -65.31
N ASP A 342 -22.14 11.54 -64.83
CA ASP A 342 -23.08 10.42 -64.99
C ASP A 342 -24.48 10.77 -64.44
N VAL A 343 -24.55 11.43 -63.27
CA VAL A 343 -25.82 11.88 -62.67
C VAL A 343 -26.47 13.02 -63.47
N ARG A 344 -25.72 14.04 -63.88
CA ARG A 344 -26.26 15.17 -64.68
C ARG A 344 -26.80 14.73 -66.04
N GLN A 345 -26.21 13.68 -66.63
CA GLN A 345 -26.66 13.05 -67.88
C GLN A 345 -27.86 12.10 -67.69
N GLY A 346 -28.20 11.71 -66.46
CA GLY A 346 -29.24 10.72 -66.18
C GLY A 346 -28.80 9.25 -66.28
N ASN A 347 -27.49 8.99 -66.37
CA ASN A 347 -26.90 7.64 -66.35
C ASN A 347 -26.63 7.14 -64.91
N GLY A 348 -26.68 8.02 -63.91
CA GLY A 348 -26.50 7.70 -62.48
C GLY A 348 -27.54 8.37 -61.59
N SER A 349 -27.56 8.00 -60.31
CA SER A 349 -28.49 8.49 -59.29
C SER A 349 -27.84 9.46 -58.31
N SER A 350 -28.64 10.29 -57.64
CA SER A 350 -28.16 11.16 -56.56
C SER A 350 -27.58 10.38 -55.36
N GLU A 351 -27.94 9.10 -55.19
CA GLU A 351 -27.38 8.24 -54.14
C GLU A 351 -25.94 7.80 -54.46
N ASP A 352 -25.53 7.75 -55.73
CA ASP A 352 -24.14 7.43 -56.11
C ASP A 352 -23.17 8.52 -55.64
N LEU A 353 -23.61 9.78 -55.62
CA LEU A 353 -22.88 10.91 -55.04
C LEU A 353 -22.80 10.81 -53.51
N TRP A 354 -23.91 10.47 -52.83
CA TRP A 354 -23.88 10.25 -51.38
C TRP A 354 -23.02 9.03 -50.98
N GLN A 355 -23.01 7.96 -51.78
CA GLN A 355 -22.12 6.82 -51.59
C GLN A 355 -20.65 7.20 -51.81
N LEU A 356 -20.33 8.03 -52.80
CA LEU A 356 -18.97 8.55 -52.98
C LEU A 356 -18.55 9.39 -51.78
N LEU A 357 -19.42 10.29 -51.29
CA LEU A 357 -19.14 11.17 -50.17
C LEU A 357 -18.88 10.40 -48.88
N ARG A 358 -19.71 9.39 -48.55
CA ARG A 358 -19.53 8.53 -47.36
C ARG A 358 -18.28 7.64 -47.41
N ASN A 359 -17.77 7.34 -48.61
CA ASN A 359 -16.61 6.46 -48.84
C ASN A 359 -15.37 7.23 -49.36
N SER A 360 -15.27 8.53 -49.05
CA SER A 360 -14.27 9.44 -49.61
C SER A 360 -12.97 9.49 -48.81
N MET A 361 -13.07 9.60 -47.48
CA MET A 361 -11.94 9.74 -46.56
C MET A 361 -11.84 8.49 -45.67
N PRO A 362 -10.71 7.75 -45.70
CA PRO A 362 -10.44 6.67 -44.75
C PRO A 362 -10.42 7.19 -43.30
N GLU A 363 -10.90 6.38 -42.36
CA GLU A 363 -11.00 6.76 -40.93
C GLU A 363 -9.64 7.21 -40.34
N GLU A 364 -8.56 6.52 -40.71
CA GLU A 364 -7.18 6.85 -40.33
C GLU A 364 -6.73 8.26 -40.74
N LEU A 365 -7.32 8.82 -41.80
CA LEU A 365 -7.03 10.14 -42.35
C LEU A 365 -8.04 11.21 -41.89
N SER A 366 -8.98 10.87 -40.99
CA SER A 366 -9.89 11.86 -40.41
C SER A 366 -9.16 12.90 -39.56
N PRO A 367 -9.64 14.16 -39.47
CA PRO A 367 -9.03 15.20 -38.65
C PRO A 367 -8.84 14.79 -37.17
N GLN A 368 -9.74 13.96 -36.64
CA GLN A 368 -9.65 13.44 -35.27
C GLN A 368 -8.44 12.52 -35.09
N GLN A 369 -8.17 11.61 -36.04
CA GLN A 369 -7.01 10.73 -36.02
C GLN A 369 -5.69 11.47 -36.31
N ILE A 370 -5.75 12.59 -37.03
CA ILE A 370 -4.61 13.48 -37.27
C ILE A 370 -4.24 14.24 -35.99
N SER A 371 -5.19 14.97 -35.39
CA SER A 371 -4.97 15.74 -34.16
C SER A 371 -4.50 14.87 -33.00
N ALA A 372 -5.08 13.68 -32.83
CA ALA A 372 -4.69 12.74 -31.76
C ALA A 372 -3.21 12.31 -31.81
N ILE A 373 -2.61 12.22 -33.01
CA ILE A 373 -1.19 11.88 -33.19
C ILE A 373 -0.29 13.13 -33.05
N MET A 374 -0.81 14.32 -33.31
CA MET A 374 -0.08 15.58 -33.16
C MET A 374 0.01 16.04 -31.70
N GLU A 375 -1.11 16.00 -30.96
CA GLU A 375 -1.21 16.46 -29.57
C GLU A 375 -0.36 15.61 -28.61
N GLY A 376 -0.34 14.29 -28.80
CA GLY A 376 0.33 13.37 -27.88
C GLY A 376 1.85 13.60 -27.79
N ASP A 377 2.49 13.88 -28.93
CA ASP A 377 3.93 13.98 -29.07
C ASP A 377 4.46 15.43 -29.01
N ARG A 378 3.70 16.45 -29.43
CA ARG A 378 4.13 17.86 -29.37
C ARG A 378 4.53 18.30 -27.96
N ASP A 379 3.65 18.13 -26.97
CA ASP A 379 3.92 18.41 -25.53
C ASP A 379 5.26 17.83 -25.03
N ARG A 380 5.57 16.60 -25.49
CA ARG A 380 6.73 15.82 -25.08
C ARG A 380 7.99 16.40 -25.71
N LEU A 381 7.94 16.69 -27.00
CA LEU A 381 9.06 17.22 -27.78
C LEU A 381 9.38 18.66 -27.38
N ASP A 382 8.38 19.51 -27.18
CA ASP A 382 8.57 20.88 -26.70
C ASP A 382 9.24 20.90 -25.31
N PHE A 383 8.87 19.98 -24.41
CA PHE A 383 9.57 19.81 -23.13
C PHE A 383 11.01 19.31 -23.27
N ILE A 384 11.26 18.32 -24.15
CA ILE A 384 12.62 17.83 -24.44
C ILE A 384 13.50 18.98 -24.96
N ASN A 385 12.99 19.78 -25.91
CA ASN A 385 13.67 20.94 -26.48
C ASN A 385 14.02 21.97 -25.40
N ILE A 386 13.04 22.42 -24.60
CA ILE A 386 13.27 23.36 -23.49
C ILE A 386 14.33 22.85 -22.51
N GLY A 387 14.38 21.53 -22.27
CA GLY A 387 15.40 20.90 -21.44
C GLY A 387 16.79 20.92 -22.09
N VAL A 388 16.89 20.55 -23.37
CA VAL A 388 18.15 20.49 -24.12
C VAL A 388 18.74 21.89 -24.37
N GLU A 389 17.91 22.88 -24.70
CA GLU A 389 18.30 24.30 -24.80
C GLU A 389 18.89 24.84 -23.49
N LYS A 390 18.40 24.33 -22.35
CA LYS A 390 18.91 24.64 -21.00
C LYS A 390 20.14 23.80 -20.59
N GLY A 391 20.64 22.94 -21.48
CA GLY A 391 21.86 22.15 -21.26
C GLY A 391 21.64 20.73 -20.75
N ALA A 392 20.41 20.22 -20.73
CA ALA A 392 20.16 18.80 -20.50
C ALA A 392 20.65 17.94 -21.68
N THR A 393 21.07 16.71 -21.41
CA THR A 393 21.36 15.72 -22.46
C THR A 393 20.16 14.78 -22.61
N TYR A 394 19.48 14.82 -23.76
CA TYR A 394 18.46 13.81 -24.08
C TYR A 394 19.12 12.46 -24.37
N ILE A 395 18.49 11.37 -23.92
CA ILE A 395 18.94 9.99 -24.06
C ILE A 395 17.71 9.14 -24.41
N GLY A 396 17.71 8.56 -25.62
CA GLY A 396 16.58 7.82 -26.16
C GLY A 396 16.79 7.48 -27.63
N TYR A 397 15.90 7.96 -28.51
CA TYR A 397 15.96 7.69 -29.95
C TYR A 397 17.21 8.24 -30.66
N ASN A 398 18.01 9.09 -30.00
CA ASN A 398 19.30 9.56 -30.49
C ASN A 398 20.45 8.52 -30.38
N GLY A 399 20.19 7.34 -29.81
CA GLY A 399 21.17 6.25 -29.73
C GLY A 399 22.28 6.46 -28.68
N LEU A 400 22.15 7.43 -27.78
CA LEU A 400 23.04 7.57 -26.63
C LEU A 400 22.69 6.56 -25.53
N ASP A 401 23.69 6.11 -24.77
CA ASP A 401 23.52 5.31 -23.56
C ASP A 401 23.78 6.14 -22.30
N PHE A 402 22.90 6.02 -21.31
CA PHE A 402 23.02 6.71 -20.03
C PHE A 402 24.24 6.27 -19.22
N LYS A 403 24.62 4.98 -19.25
CA LYS A 403 25.78 4.51 -18.47
C LYS A 403 27.08 5.09 -19.02
N THR A 404 27.21 5.16 -20.34
CA THR A 404 28.33 5.80 -21.02
C THR A 404 28.37 7.29 -20.71
N ALA A 405 27.27 8.03 -20.90
CA ALA A 405 27.21 9.46 -20.60
C ALA A 405 27.45 9.81 -19.11
N LEU A 406 27.13 8.90 -18.19
CA LEU A 406 27.44 9.01 -16.76
C LEU A 406 28.90 8.66 -16.44
N SER A 407 29.50 7.72 -17.17
CA SER A 407 30.91 7.30 -16.98
C SER A 407 31.93 8.36 -17.42
N GLU A 408 31.58 9.19 -18.41
CA GLU A 408 32.43 10.30 -18.89
C GLU A 408 32.56 11.47 -17.89
N ARG A 409 31.83 11.43 -16.76
CA ARG A 409 31.62 12.58 -15.86
C ARG A 409 31.93 12.28 -14.39
N GLU A 410 33.08 11.66 -14.17
CA GLU A 410 33.63 11.40 -12.82
C GLU A 410 33.65 12.68 -11.94
N GLU A 411 33.46 12.50 -10.63
CA GLU A 411 33.41 13.56 -9.61
C GLU A 411 32.31 14.65 -9.79
N THR A 412 31.28 14.41 -10.61
CA THR A 412 30.12 15.33 -10.72
C THR A 412 28.81 14.70 -10.25
N ASP A 413 27.92 15.53 -9.70
CA ASP A 413 26.55 15.15 -9.37
C ASP A 413 25.68 15.11 -10.64
N ALA A 414 24.90 14.05 -10.80
CA ALA A 414 24.12 13.78 -12.00
C ALA A 414 22.64 13.56 -11.68
N TYR A 415 21.76 14.21 -12.43
CA TYR A 415 20.31 14.13 -12.29
C TYR A 415 19.71 13.59 -13.58
N ALA A 416 18.84 12.57 -13.48
CA ALA A 416 18.21 11.95 -14.65
C ALA A 416 16.69 11.95 -14.48
N TYR A 417 15.98 12.67 -15.36
CA TYR A 417 14.52 12.62 -15.44
C TYR A 417 14.09 11.44 -16.31
N PHE A 418 13.41 10.46 -15.70
CA PHE A 418 12.87 9.29 -16.37
C PHE A 418 11.38 9.49 -16.66
N PHE A 419 10.97 9.28 -17.91
CA PHE A 419 9.56 9.37 -18.33
C PHE A 419 9.25 8.47 -19.53
N ASN A 420 7.97 8.12 -19.70
CA ASN A 420 7.41 7.44 -20.89
C ASN A 420 5.95 7.92 -21.15
N LYS A 421 5.31 7.44 -22.24
CA LYS A 421 3.91 7.80 -22.57
C LYS A 421 2.91 7.44 -21.46
N ALA A 422 3.11 6.35 -20.71
CA ALA A 422 2.24 5.96 -19.60
C ALA A 422 2.33 6.92 -18.41
N SER A 423 3.54 7.31 -18.00
CA SER A 423 3.80 8.18 -16.85
C SER A 423 3.23 9.60 -16.99
N LYS A 424 2.98 10.07 -18.22
CA LYS A 424 2.31 11.36 -18.51
C LYS A 424 0.83 11.36 -18.07
N ILE A 425 0.22 10.18 -17.87
CA ILE A 425 -1.17 10.06 -17.40
C ILE A 425 -1.31 10.59 -15.96
N ASP A 426 -0.32 10.34 -15.09
CA ASP A 426 -0.23 11.01 -13.80
C ASP A 426 0.31 12.44 -13.97
N LYS A 427 -0.63 13.36 -14.22
CA LYS A 427 -0.35 14.79 -14.34
C LYS A 427 0.35 15.38 -13.11
N LYS A 428 0.26 14.77 -11.92
CA LYS A 428 0.94 15.30 -10.71
C LYS A 428 2.44 15.03 -10.76
N SER A 429 2.87 13.77 -10.83
CA SER A 429 4.31 13.46 -10.89
C SER A 429 4.97 14.10 -12.11
N TRP A 430 4.28 14.14 -13.26
CA TRP A 430 4.73 14.83 -14.46
C TRP A 430 5.04 16.31 -14.18
N VAL A 431 4.05 17.12 -13.78
CA VAL A 431 4.24 18.58 -13.62
C VAL A 431 5.21 18.91 -12.48
N GLU A 432 5.19 18.17 -11.36
CA GLU A 432 6.10 18.43 -10.23
C GLU A 432 7.55 18.06 -10.57
N ASN A 433 7.82 16.95 -11.29
CA ASN A 433 9.17 16.63 -11.74
C ASN A 433 9.64 17.54 -12.88
N GLN A 434 8.78 17.93 -13.83
CA GLN A 434 9.15 18.94 -14.85
C GLN A 434 9.63 20.24 -14.19
N LYS A 435 8.92 20.71 -13.16
CA LYS A 435 9.32 21.90 -12.37
C LYS A 435 10.65 21.69 -11.65
N LEU A 436 10.86 20.53 -11.04
CA LEU A 436 12.12 20.19 -10.36
C LEU A 436 13.30 20.10 -11.35
N LEU A 437 13.09 19.57 -12.56
CA LEU A 437 14.12 19.53 -13.60
C LEU A 437 14.53 20.94 -14.04
N LEU A 438 13.55 21.83 -14.23
CA LEU A 438 13.80 23.23 -14.57
C LEU A 438 14.49 23.99 -13.42
N GLU A 439 14.17 23.70 -12.16
CA GLU A 439 14.93 24.19 -11.00
C GLU A 439 16.41 23.76 -11.06
N LEU A 440 16.64 22.46 -11.27
CA LEU A 440 17.99 21.87 -11.36
C LEU A 440 18.80 22.43 -12.54
N LEU A 441 18.16 22.73 -13.68
CA LEU A 441 18.79 23.32 -14.85
C LEU A 441 19.06 24.83 -14.71
N ASN A 442 18.22 25.57 -13.98
CA ASN A 442 18.36 27.02 -13.84
C ASN A 442 19.39 27.44 -12.76
N ASP A 443 19.63 26.60 -11.74
CA ASP A 443 20.66 26.85 -10.73
C ASP A 443 22.08 26.69 -11.33
N LYS A 444 22.93 27.71 -11.18
CA LYS A 444 24.26 27.80 -11.81
C LYS A 444 25.43 27.56 -10.86
N ASN A 445 25.19 27.18 -9.61
CA ASN A 445 26.22 27.22 -8.56
C ASN A 445 27.16 25.99 -8.54
N GLU A 446 26.81 24.88 -9.19
CA GLU A 446 27.55 23.61 -9.11
C GLU A 446 27.80 22.96 -10.48
N LYS A 447 28.91 22.19 -10.59
CA LYS A 447 29.21 21.33 -11.75
C LYS A 447 28.35 20.07 -11.68
N LYS A 448 27.23 20.08 -12.39
CA LYS A 448 26.29 18.96 -12.44
C LYS A 448 25.97 18.53 -13.87
N PHE A 449 25.62 17.26 -14.03
CA PHE A 449 25.07 16.67 -15.24
C PHE A 449 23.55 16.58 -15.10
N VAL A 450 22.82 16.88 -16.17
CA VAL A 450 21.36 16.69 -16.23
C VAL A 450 21.02 15.92 -17.50
N ALA A 451 20.27 14.82 -17.35
CA ALA A 451 19.83 13.95 -18.42
C ALA A 451 18.30 13.88 -18.47
N ILE A 452 17.76 13.77 -19.68
CA ILE A 452 16.34 13.49 -19.96
C ILE A 452 16.29 12.11 -20.61
N ILE A 453 15.76 11.13 -19.90
CA ILE A 453 15.78 9.72 -20.27
C ILE A 453 14.39 9.29 -20.73
N ASP A 454 14.32 8.94 -22.02
CA ASP A 454 13.13 8.51 -22.71
C ASP A 454 12.95 6.99 -22.56
N CYS A 455 12.14 6.59 -21.58
CA CYS A 455 11.92 5.18 -21.26
C CYS A 455 11.13 4.44 -22.35
N ASP A 456 10.35 5.12 -23.22
CA ASP A 456 9.73 4.47 -24.39
C ASP A 456 10.81 4.02 -25.39
N ALA A 457 11.80 4.88 -25.66
CA ALA A 457 12.91 4.56 -26.56
C ALA A 457 13.80 3.42 -26.05
N LEU A 458 13.91 3.28 -24.72
CA LEU A 458 14.72 2.25 -24.07
C LEU A 458 13.94 0.96 -23.72
N GLY A 459 12.63 0.89 -24.02
CA GLY A 459 11.77 -0.25 -23.67
C GLY A 459 11.54 -0.44 -22.17
N ILE A 460 11.69 0.63 -21.37
CA ILE A 460 11.58 0.61 -19.91
C ILE A 460 10.14 0.95 -19.50
N SER A 461 9.47 0.02 -18.82
CA SER A 461 8.18 0.31 -18.19
C SER A 461 8.36 1.19 -16.95
N LEU A 462 7.48 2.17 -16.80
CA LEU A 462 7.48 3.17 -15.74
C LEU A 462 6.04 3.67 -15.53
N GLU A 463 5.55 3.67 -14.29
CA GLU A 463 4.18 4.07 -13.95
C GLU A 463 4.05 5.58 -13.65
N GLN A 464 5.09 6.19 -13.09
CA GLN A 464 5.15 7.60 -12.70
C GLN A 464 6.51 8.20 -13.06
N SER A 465 6.53 9.45 -13.49
CA SER A 465 7.78 10.13 -13.86
C SER A 465 8.58 10.50 -12.61
N ARG A 466 9.90 10.41 -12.67
CA ARG A 466 10.80 10.60 -11.51
C ARG A 466 12.13 11.23 -11.90
N ILE A 467 12.75 11.97 -10.99
CA ILE A 467 14.17 12.37 -11.12
C ILE A 467 15.03 11.51 -10.21
N GLY A 468 15.88 10.67 -10.81
CA GLY A 468 16.96 9.99 -10.09
C GLY A 468 18.14 10.93 -9.86
N HIS A 469 18.79 10.81 -8.71
CA HIS A 469 20.04 11.50 -8.37
C HIS A 469 21.17 10.47 -8.23
N PHE A 470 22.29 10.74 -8.89
CA PHE A 470 23.46 9.88 -9.01
C PHE A 470 24.72 10.67 -8.63
N GLN A 471 25.64 10.02 -7.93
CA GLN A 471 26.94 10.60 -7.58
C GLN A 471 28.00 9.49 -7.67
N ASN A 472 29.14 9.78 -8.32
CA ASN A 472 30.19 8.79 -8.60
C ASN A 472 29.63 7.47 -9.20
N GLN A 473 28.78 7.62 -10.22
CA GLN A 473 28.09 6.54 -10.96
C GLN A 473 27.10 5.67 -10.15
N GLN A 474 26.86 5.94 -8.86
CA GLN A 474 25.87 5.22 -8.03
C GLN A 474 24.57 6.00 -7.89
N GLU A 475 23.41 5.32 -7.96
CA GLU A 475 22.09 5.91 -7.68
C GLU A 475 21.95 6.18 -6.17
N ILE A 476 21.96 7.46 -5.82
CA ILE A 476 21.83 8.01 -4.46
C ILE A 476 20.36 8.06 -4.05
N SER A 477 19.48 8.44 -4.98
CA SER A 477 18.05 8.52 -4.78
C SER A 477 17.33 8.15 -6.06
N GLY A 478 16.37 7.21 -5.99
CA GLY A 478 15.53 6.86 -7.13
C GLY A 478 14.47 7.91 -7.45
N ASP A 479 14.02 8.68 -6.47
CA ASP A 479 13.08 9.78 -6.66
C ASP A 479 13.43 10.95 -5.74
N LEU A 480 14.10 11.95 -6.32
CA LEU A 480 14.52 13.18 -5.66
C LEU A 480 13.33 14.07 -5.28
N LEU A 481 12.21 14.02 -6.00
CA LEU A 481 11.00 14.80 -5.67
C LEU A 481 10.35 14.21 -4.41
N GLN A 482 10.07 12.91 -4.42
CA GLN A 482 9.50 12.18 -3.28
C GLN A 482 10.42 12.28 -2.06
N GLN A 483 11.73 12.17 -2.25
CA GLN A 483 12.72 12.35 -1.18
C GLN A 483 12.71 13.77 -0.62
N ARG A 484 12.64 14.81 -1.46
CA ARG A 484 12.54 16.22 -1.01
C ARG A 484 11.23 16.47 -0.24
N GLN A 485 10.10 15.93 -0.71
CA GLN A 485 8.80 16.02 -0.01
C GLN A 485 8.87 15.34 1.36
N TYR A 486 9.34 14.09 1.42
CA TYR A 486 9.52 13.34 2.67
C TYR A 486 10.46 14.06 3.67
N LEU A 487 11.57 14.63 3.20
CA LEU A 487 12.51 15.39 4.04
C LEU A 487 11.94 16.72 4.55
N ALA A 488 10.96 17.31 3.86
CA ALA A 488 10.32 18.55 4.28
C ALA A 488 9.20 18.32 5.32
N GLU A 489 8.44 17.23 5.20
CA GLU A 489 7.29 16.93 6.06
C GLU A 489 7.67 16.25 7.40
N THR A 490 8.89 15.73 7.51
CA THR A 490 9.32 14.83 8.60
C THR A 490 10.21 15.51 9.65
N CYS A 491 9.98 15.22 10.94
CA CYS A 491 10.78 15.73 12.06
C CYS A 491 11.90 14.74 12.45
N PHE A 492 13.15 15.14 12.27
CA PHE A 492 14.33 14.27 12.43
C PHE A 492 15.09 14.49 13.73
N ALA A 493 15.48 13.38 14.37
CA ALA A 493 16.39 13.34 15.51
C ALA A 493 17.69 12.60 15.11
N ARG A 494 18.85 13.18 15.41
CA ARG A 494 20.18 12.67 15.02
C ARG A 494 21.07 12.51 16.24
N TYR A 495 21.69 11.34 16.39
CA TYR A 495 22.69 11.06 17.43
C TYR A 495 24.13 11.36 16.95
N ASP A 496 25.08 11.54 17.88
CA ASP A 496 26.51 11.50 17.56
C ASP A 496 26.93 10.05 17.20
N PRO A 497 27.44 9.77 15.98
CA PRO A 497 27.85 8.43 15.56
C PRO A 497 28.86 7.74 16.49
N LYS A 498 29.66 8.50 17.26
CA LYS A 498 30.63 7.96 18.23
C LYS A 498 29.99 7.45 19.52
N SER A 499 28.68 7.67 19.71
CA SER A 499 27.92 7.31 20.90
C SER A 499 26.84 6.23 20.66
N LEU A 500 26.85 5.63 19.48
CA LEU A 500 25.91 4.59 19.08
C LEU A 500 26.39 3.20 19.51
N GLU A 501 25.63 2.55 20.39
CA GLU A 501 25.83 1.15 20.79
C GLU A 501 25.01 0.23 19.88
N THR A 502 25.67 -0.74 19.25
CA THR A 502 25.09 -1.63 18.23
C THR A 502 25.01 -3.11 18.63
N SER A 503 25.86 -3.56 19.56
CA SER A 503 25.95 -4.97 20.00
C SER A 503 24.99 -5.30 21.15
N ASP A 504 24.29 -6.44 21.06
CA ASP A 504 23.42 -7.01 22.11
C ASP A 504 22.43 -6.05 22.77
N VAL A 505 21.86 -5.16 21.96
CA VAL A 505 20.92 -4.10 22.38
C VAL A 505 19.56 -4.68 22.81
N LYS A 506 19.47 -5.21 24.03
CA LYS A 506 18.21 -5.61 24.65
C LYS A 506 17.34 -4.36 24.90
N LYS A 507 16.16 -4.32 24.27
CA LYS A 507 15.24 -3.18 24.19
C LYS A 507 14.21 -3.24 25.36
N PRO A 508 14.28 -2.39 26.40
CA PRO A 508 13.49 -2.56 27.63
C PRO A 508 11.97 -2.46 27.40
N VAL A 509 11.16 -3.17 28.18
CA VAL A 509 9.69 -3.22 28.00
C VAL A 509 9.04 -1.84 28.16
N LYS A 510 9.49 -1.03 29.13
CA LYS A 510 9.00 0.33 29.37
C LYS A 510 9.69 1.36 28.45
N ARG A 511 9.43 1.23 27.15
CA ARG A 511 9.74 2.21 26.09
C ARG A 511 8.49 3.02 25.70
N ARG A 512 8.68 4.28 25.30
CA ARG A 512 7.64 5.14 24.71
C ARG A 512 8.24 5.90 23.52
N PHE A 513 7.45 6.19 22.49
CA PHE A 513 7.94 7.00 21.36
C PHE A 513 8.28 8.40 21.86
N VAL A 514 9.35 8.99 21.33
CA VAL A 514 9.75 10.35 21.68
C VAL A 514 8.79 11.31 20.97
N LYS A 515 7.77 11.74 21.71
CA LYS A 515 6.77 12.74 21.31
C LYS A 515 6.95 13.99 22.16
N ILE A 516 7.77 14.92 21.68
CA ILE A 516 8.16 16.15 22.40
C ILE A 516 8.09 17.35 21.43
N PRO A 517 7.92 18.58 21.92
CA PRO A 517 7.92 19.76 21.04
C PRO A 517 9.28 20.00 20.38
N CYS A 518 9.44 21.11 19.66
CA CYS A 518 10.73 21.53 19.15
C CYS A 518 11.66 22.07 20.26
N PRO A 519 13.00 21.89 20.20
CA PRO A 519 13.93 22.63 21.07
C PRO A 519 14.15 24.08 20.65
N ASP A 520 14.06 24.37 19.35
CA ASP A 520 14.27 25.69 18.75
C ASP A 520 13.19 26.69 19.20
N TYR A 521 13.58 27.96 19.39
CA TYR A 521 12.76 29.01 19.99
C TYR A 521 11.97 29.87 18.99
N HIS A 522 12.27 29.77 17.68
CA HIS A 522 11.41 30.28 16.60
C HIS A 522 10.28 29.29 16.30
N CYS A 523 10.48 28.00 16.59
CA CYS A 523 9.48 26.97 16.41
C CYS A 523 8.37 26.99 17.47
N ASN A 524 7.19 26.46 17.13
CA ASN A 524 6.06 26.40 18.04
C ASN A 524 6.35 25.46 19.24
N SER A 525 6.56 26.06 20.42
CA SER A 525 6.97 25.34 21.63
C SER A 525 5.87 24.53 22.32
N THR A 526 4.60 24.67 21.90
CA THR A 526 3.46 23.88 22.41
C THR A 526 3.08 22.72 21.49
N GLU A 527 3.55 22.72 20.23
CA GLU A 527 3.23 21.69 19.25
C GLU A 527 4.14 20.47 19.41
N ILE A 528 3.57 19.36 19.85
CA ILE A 528 4.27 18.08 20.02
C ILE A 528 4.61 17.52 18.62
N GLN A 529 5.88 17.16 18.42
CA GLN A 529 6.35 16.54 17.18
C GLN A 529 6.66 15.06 17.42
N ASP A 530 6.36 14.23 16.42
CA ASP A 530 6.80 12.83 16.34
C ASP A 530 8.20 12.76 15.74
N TRP A 531 9.15 12.14 16.43
CA TRP A 531 10.56 12.17 16.04
C TRP A 531 11.05 10.83 15.43
N VAL A 532 11.68 10.90 14.27
CA VAL A 532 12.32 9.75 13.60
C VAL A 532 13.84 9.87 13.53
N CYS A 533 14.55 8.74 13.48
CA CYS A 533 16.01 8.69 13.37
C CYS A 533 16.49 9.22 12.00
N PHE A 534 17.37 10.21 11.99
CA PHE A 534 17.94 10.77 10.76
C PHE A 534 18.69 9.75 9.87
N LYS A 535 19.22 8.65 10.43
CA LYS A 535 19.99 7.65 9.67
C LYS A 535 19.15 6.47 9.17
N CYS A 536 18.21 5.95 9.96
CA CYS A 536 17.39 4.78 9.59
C CYS A 536 15.90 5.09 9.40
N GLN A 537 15.48 6.35 9.48
CA GLN A 537 14.11 6.85 9.26
C GLN A 537 13.02 6.26 10.19
N THR A 538 13.35 5.32 11.09
CA THR A 538 12.43 4.74 12.06
C THR A 538 12.11 5.71 13.21
N PRO A 539 10.88 5.75 13.74
CA PRO A 539 10.55 6.42 15.00
C PRO A 539 11.52 6.06 16.13
N ILE A 540 11.89 7.06 16.94
CA ILE A 540 12.78 6.87 18.09
C ILE A 540 12.01 6.62 19.39
N GLU A 541 12.51 5.69 20.20
CA GLU A 541 11.86 5.19 21.44
C GLU A 541 12.76 5.48 22.66
N TYR A 542 12.25 6.12 23.71
CA TYR A 542 12.97 6.32 24.98
C TYR A 542 12.68 5.21 25.99
N GLY A 543 13.72 4.58 26.53
CA GLY A 543 13.64 3.55 27.58
C GLY A 543 13.73 4.14 28.98
N PHE A 544 12.68 3.99 29.80
CA PHE A 544 12.61 4.60 31.13
C PHE A 544 13.54 3.92 32.15
N SER A 545 13.88 2.64 31.95
CA SER A 545 14.71 1.84 32.86
C SER A 545 16.21 2.11 32.77
N ASP A 546 16.68 2.62 31.63
CA ASP A 546 18.12 2.83 31.33
C ASP A 546 18.45 4.20 30.74
N ARG A 547 17.42 4.97 30.33
CA ARG A 547 17.50 6.33 29.76
C ARG A 547 18.19 6.40 28.39
N TYR A 548 18.19 5.31 27.63
CA TYR A 548 18.63 5.31 26.24
C TYR A 548 17.48 5.66 25.28
N ILE A 549 17.83 6.27 24.15
CA ILE A 549 16.95 6.39 23.00
C ILE A 549 17.37 5.32 21.98
N TYR A 550 16.37 4.63 21.44
CA TYR A 550 16.49 3.44 20.60
C TYR A 550 15.97 3.73 19.18
N CYS A 551 16.64 3.14 18.20
CA CYS A 551 16.23 3.05 16.79
C CYS A 551 16.76 1.73 16.19
N ASP A 552 16.62 1.51 14.88
CA ASP A 552 17.22 0.31 14.25
C ASP A 552 18.69 0.48 13.85
N CYS A 553 19.29 1.65 14.06
CA CYS A 553 20.76 1.76 14.11
C CYS A 553 21.36 1.21 15.41
N GLY A 554 20.58 1.00 16.47
CA GLY A 554 21.05 0.70 17.83
C GLY A 554 20.49 1.66 18.87
N ARG A 555 21.23 1.88 19.96
CA ARG A 555 20.86 2.84 21.03
C ARG A 555 21.94 3.89 21.28
N SER A 556 21.54 5.03 21.81
CA SER A 556 22.46 6.06 22.35
C SER A 556 21.81 6.75 23.54
N LEU A 557 22.61 7.27 24.48
CA LEU A 557 22.11 8.00 25.64
C LEU A 557 21.31 9.24 25.20
N TYR A 558 20.18 9.51 25.87
CA TYR A 558 19.23 10.55 25.47
C TYR A 558 19.85 11.96 25.29
N THR A 559 20.95 12.26 26.00
CA THR A 559 21.67 13.55 25.93
C THR A 559 22.43 13.80 24.64
N ASN A 560 22.54 12.80 23.77
CA ASN A 560 23.42 12.80 22.60
C ASN A 560 22.67 13.06 21.29
N TYR A 561 21.37 13.35 21.36
CA TYR A 561 20.50 13.64 20.23
C TYR A 561 20.33 15.15 19.99
N ASP A 562 20.36 15.53 18.72
CA ASP A 562 19.97 16.84 18.18
C ASP A 562 18.66 16.65 17.39
N PHE A 563 17.84 17.70 17.27
CA PHE A 563 16.49 17.62 16.72
C PHE A 563 16.22 18.74 15.70
N LYS A 564 15.57 18.40 14.58
CA LYS A 564 15.14 19.33 13.51
C LYS A 564 13.70 19.06 13.08
N CYS A 565 12.79 20.01 13.27
CA CYS A 565 11.38 19.81 12.88
C CYS A 565 11.07 20.31 11.44
N LYS A 566 9.90 19.91 10.94
CA LYS A 566 9.31 20.28 9.64
C LYS A 566 8.89 21.75 9.50
N GLY A 567 8.90 22.53 10.58
CA GLY A 567 8.43 23.92 10.56
C GLY A 567 9.40 24.81 9.81
N GLY A 568 8.95 25.56 8.80
CA GLY A 568 9.81 26.42 7.97
C GLY A 568 10.52 27.59 8.68
N GLN A 569 10.27 27.80 9.98
CA GLN A 569 11.04 28.71 10.83
C GLN A 569 12.22 28.03 11.54
N HIS A 570 12.27 26.69 11.53
CA HIS A 570 13.45 25.92 11.93
C HIS A 570 14.54 26.10 10.87
N GLY A 571 15.73 26.52 11.29
CA GLY A 571 16.86 26.74 10.37
C GLY A 571 17.34 25.47 9.66
N PRO A 572 18.35 25.57 8.77
CA PRO A 572 18.89 24.40 8.07
C PRO A 572 19.55 23.37 9.00
N GLY A 573 19.99 23.79 10.20
CA GLY A 573 20.68 22.95 11.20
C GLY A 573 19.78 22.02 12.02
N PHE A 574 20.36 21.44 13.07
CA PHE A 574 19.67 20.70 14.13
C PHE A 574 19.98 21.38 15.47
N GLU A 575 19.01 21.47 16.36
CA GLU A 575 19.12 22.15 17.65
C GLU A 575 19.06 21.14 18.83
N ARG A 576 19.74 21.43 19.95
CA ARG A 576 19.93 20.48 21.06
C ARG A 576 19.31 20.96 22.36
N TYR A 577 18.41 20.15 22.93
CA TYR A 577 17.81 20.44 24.22
C TYR A 577 18.81 20.53 25.39
N PRO A 578 18.63 21.49 26.33
CA PRO A 578 19.27 21.44 27.64
C PRO A 578 18.92 20.13 28.38
N ARG A 579 19.93 19.41 28.88
CA ARG A 579 19.80 18.04 29.43
C ARG A 579 18.62 17.86 30.41
N ARG A 580 18.41 18.81 31.33
CA ARG A 580 17.30 18.77 32.31
C ARG A 580 15.92 19.00 31.67
N LYS A 581 15.82 19.85 30.64
CA LYS A 581 14.56 20.10 29.90
C LYS A 581 14.17 18.85 29.10
N LEU A 582 15.12 18.21 28.42
CA LEU A 582 14.87 16.96 27.69
C LEU A 582 14.42 15.84 28.62
N LEU A 583 15.14 15.58 29.72
CA LEU A 583 14.77 14.54 30.68
C LEU A 583 13.36 14.76 31.24
N SER A 584 13.01 16.00 31.61
CA SER A 584 11.66 16.33 32.12
C SER A 584 10.55 16.23 31.08
N LEU A 585 10.85 16.24 29.78
CA LEU A 585 9.89 15.97 28.70
C LEU A 585 9.76 14.45 28.45
N LEU A 586 10.89 13.75 28.37
CA LEU A 586 10.93 12.29 28.16
C LEU A 586 10.27 11.53 29.31
N ASP A 587 10.55 11.91 30.56
CA ASP A 587 9.95 11.29 31.75
C ASP A 587 8.43 11.60 31.88
N LYS A 588 7.87 12.50 31.04
CA LYS A 588 6.43 12.84 30.98
C LYS A 588 5.67 12.21 29.79
N LEU A 589 6.33 11.46 28.91
CA LEU A 589 5.67 10.77 27.80
C LEU A 589 4.59 9.81 28.31
N GLY A 590 3.36 9.89 27.78
CA GLY A 590 2.23 9.03 28.18
C GLY A 590 2.27 7.61 27.60
N SER A 591 1.50 6.68 28.16
CA SER A 591 1.43 5.28 27.69
C SER A 591 0.57 5.09 26.44
N CYS A 592 -0.27 6.07 26.08
CA CYS A 592 -1.40 6.03 25.16
C CYS A 592 -1.13 5.51 23.72
N ASP A 593 0.14 5.41 23.31
CA ASP A 593 0.52 4.85 22.01
C ASP A 593 0.56 3.30 21.99
N ASN A 594 0.38 2.64 23.13
CA ASN A 594 0.43 1.19 23.26
C ASN A 594 -0.98 0.59 23.39
N LEU A 595 -1.34 -0.36 22.53
CA LEU A 595 -2.62 -1.07 22.61
C LEU A 595 -2.38 -2.56 22.89
N ASN A 596 -2.63 -3.00 24.12
CA ASN A 596 -2.35 -4.36 24.56
C ASN A 596 -3.63 -5.22 24.54
N ILE A 597 -3.65 -6.27 23.71
CA ILE A 597 -4.82 -7.14 23.45
C ILE A 597 -4.49 -8.60 23.77
N LEU A 598 -5.32 -9.22 24.60
CA LEU A 598 -5.28 -10.66 24.90
C LEU A 598 -6.15 -11.43 23.91
N ILE A 599 -5.60 -12.44 23.22
CA ILE A 599 -6.33 -13.27 22.24
C ILE A 599 -6.51 -14.67 22.78
N LEU A 600 -7.76 -15.11 22.90
CA LEU A 600 -8.17 -16.35 23.55
C LEU A 600 -8.97 -17.23 22.57
N GLY A 601 -9.03 -18.53 22.81
CA GLY A 601 -9.90 -19.43 22.04
C GLY A 601 -9.43 -20.89 22.00
N GLU A 602 -10.38 -21.76 21.65
CA GLU A 602 -10.25 -23.22 21.61
C GLU A 602 -9.12 -23.68 20.65
N THR A 603 -8.55 -24.86 20.92
CA THR A 603 -7.59 -25.48 19.99
C THR A 603 -8.23 -25.67 18.61
N GLY A 604 -7.57 -25.20 17.55
CA GLY A 604 -8.10 -25.29 16.18
C GLY A 604 -9.23 -24.31 15.84
N VAL A 605 -9.44 -23.23 16.60
CA VAL A 605 -10.31 -22.09 16.22
C VAL A 605 -9.70 -21.18 15.14
N GLY A 606 -8.38 -21.29 14.91
CA GLY A 606 -7.65 -20.54 13.89
C GLY A 606 -6.85 -19.33 14.40
N LYS A 607 -6.54 -19.22 15.70
CA LYS A 607 -5.86 -18.05 16.31
C LYS A 607 -4.63 -17.55 15.53
N SER A 608 -3.67 -18.44 15.24
CA SER A 608 -2.44 -18.11 14.51
C SER A 608 -2.71 -17.58 13.10
N THR A 609 -3.68 -18.19 12.39
CA THR A 609 -4.15 -17.75 11.08
C THR A 609 -4.82 -16.38 11.15
N PHE A 610 -5.67 -16.16 12.16
CA PHE A 610 -6.30 -14.87 12.42
C PHE A 610 -5.26 -13.79 12.72
N ILE A 611 -4.24 -14.06 13.53
CA ILE A 611 -3.18 -13.08 13.85
C ILE A 611 -2.42 -12.68 12.59
N ASN A 612 -2.02 -13.64 11.74
CA ASN A 612 -1.39 -13.32 10.46
C ASN A 612 -2.32 -12.53 9.52
N ALA A 613 -3.59 -12.94 9.41
CA ALA A 613 -4.58 -12.25 8.60
C ALA A 613 -4.79 -10.81 9.07
N PHE A 614 -4.99 -10.61 10.38
CA PHE A 614 -5.19 -9.32 11.03
C PHE A 614 -4.00 -8.36 10.85
N VAL A 615 -2.76 -8.87 10.94
CA VAL A 615 -1.53 -8.10 10.61
C VAL A 615 -1.55 -7.61 9.17
N ASN A 616 -2.00 -8.44 8.22
CA ASN A 616 -2.07 -8.07 6.81
C ASN A 616 -3.23 -7.11 6.50
N TYR A 617 -4.40 -7.31 7.12
CA TYR A 617 -5.56 -6.41 6.98
C TYR A 617 -5.27 -4.99 7.49
N LEU A 618 -4.43 -4.85 8.51
CA LEU A 618 -3.97 -3.55 9.02
C LEU A 618 -2.79 -2.94 8.23
N ASN A 619 -2.24 -3.67 7.25
CA ASN A 619 -1.05 -3.27 6.49
C ASN A 619 -1.32 -2.99 5.00
N PHE A 620 -2.35 -3.60 4.41
CA PHE A 620 -2.71 -3.42 3.01
C PHE A 620 -4.19 -3.09 2.86
N ASP A 621 -4.49 -2.07 2.04
CA ASP A 621 -5.86 -1.62 1.82
C ASP A 621 -6.68 -2.61 1.00
N THR A 622 -6.04 -3.27 0.02
CA THR A 622 -6.66 -4.31 -0.82
C THR A 622 -5.85 -5.61 -0.84
N LEU A 623 -6.50 -6.69 -1.28
CA LEU A 623 -5.83 -7.97 -1.56
C LEU A 623 -4.81 -7.85 -2.72
N ASP A 624 -5.00 -6.93 -3.68
CA ASP A 624 -4.02 -6.70 -4.76
C ASP A 624 -2.71 -6.13 -4.21
N ASP A 625 -2.77 -5.18 -3.29
CA ASP A 625 -1.57 -4.56 -2.73
C ASP A 625 -0.77 -5.55 -1.88
N ALA A 626 -1.47 -6.45 -1.18
CA ALA A 626 -0.86 -7.59 -0.52
C ALA A 626 -0.26 -8.61 -1.51
N MET A 627 -0.86 -8.78 -2.70
CA MET A 627 -0.33 -9.64 -3.77
C MET A 627 0.89 -9.05 -4.49
N LYS A 628 1.00 -7.71 -4.62
CA LYS A 628 2.14 -7.02 -5.26
C LYS A 628 3.46 -7.23 -4.51
N VAL A 629 3.44 -7.25 -3.17
CA VAL A 629 4.66 -7.43 -2.36
C VAL A 629 5.24 -8.84 -2.51
N GLU A 630 6.52 -8.97 -2.86
CA GLU A 630 7.18 -10.26 -3.13
C GLU A 630 6.99 -11.28 -1.99
N THR A 631 7.32 -10.88 -0.75
CA THR A 631 7.30 -11.74 0.43
C THR A 631 5.98 -11.67 1.20
N LEU A 632 5.40 -12.84 1.52
CA LEU A 632 4.25 -12.91 2.44
C LEU A 632 4.63 -12.40 3.84
N ASN A 633 3.92 -11.40 4.34
CA ASN A 633 4.04 -10.96 5.73
C ASN A 633 3.35 -11.98 6.66
N TYR A 634 4.12 -12.60 7.56
CA TYR A 634 3.58 -13.47 8.61
C TYR A 634 4.34 -13.24 9.92
N VAL A 635 3.62 -13.32 11.04
CA VAL A 635 4.16 -13.15 12.39
C VAL A 635 4.34 -14.51 13.07
N ILE A 636 3.41 -15.43 12.81
CA ILE A 636 3.35 -16.77 13.40
C ILE A 636 3.41 -17.82 12.28
N PRO A 637 4.31 -18.81 12.32
CA PRO A 637 4.26 -19.97 11.43
C PRO A 637 2.88 -20.67 11.45
N CYS A 638 2.35 -21.06 10.29
CA CYS A 638 1.09 -21.80 10.22
C CYS A 638 1.00 -22.75 9.02
N SER A 639 0.41 -23.93 9.24
CA SER A 639 0.07 -24.94 8.24
C SER A 639 -1.43 -24.93 7.94
N PHE A 640 -1.81 -25.20 6.69
CA PHE A 640 -3.20 -25.56 6.33
C PHE A 640 -3.21 -26.46 5.09
N SER A 641 -4.25 -27.29 4.95
CA SER A 641 -4.48 -28.09 3.73
C SER A 641 -5.52 -27.43 2.83
N THR A 642 -5.32 -27.53 1.52
CA THR A 642 -6.32 -27.26 0.48
C THR A 642 -6.51 -28.50 -0.40
N GLN A 643 -7.62 -28.58 -1.13
CA GLN A 643 -7.93 -29.72 -2.02
C GLN A 643 -8.19 -29.23 -3.45
N ILE A 644 -7.44 -29.76 -4.42
CA ILE A 644 -7.71 -29.56 -5.84
C ILE A 644 -8.54 -30.74 -6.37
N MET A 645 -9.67 -30.43 -6.99
CA MET A 645 -10.60 -31.38 -7.61
C MET A 645 -10.71 -31.07 -9.11
N ASP A 646 -10.02 -31.84 -9.95
CA ASP A 646 -10.16 -31.76 -11.41
C ASP A 646 -11.54 -32.28 -11.84
N ARG A 647 -12.53 -31.39 -11.91
CA ARG A 647 -13.91 -31.71 -12.31
C ARG A 647 -14.02 -32.20 -13.77
N SER A 648 -12.97 -32.08 -14.58
CA SER A 648 -12.93 -32.66 -15.93
C SER A 648 -12.58 -34.17 -15.92
N LYS A 649 -12.08 -34.70 -14.80
CA LYS A 649 -11.64 -36.09 -14.63
C LYS A 649 -12.16 -36.66 -13.30
N PRO A 650 -13.45 -37.03 -13.20
CA PRO A 650 -14.09 -37.41 -11.93
C PRO A 650 -13.46 -38.63 -11.24
N ASP A 651 -12.79 -39.52 -11.98
CA ASP A 651 -12.09 -40.70 -11.44
C ASP A 651 -10.71 -40.37 -10.84
N ASN A 652 -10.20 -39.14 -11.00
CA ASN A 652 -8.95 -38.74 -10.37
C ASN A 652 -9.10 -38.62 -8.84
N LYS A 653 -8.11 -39.11 -8.11
CA LYS A 653 -8.01 -38.85 -6.66
C LYS A 653 -7.88 -37.34 -6.41
N ILE A 654 -8.68 -36.84 -5.47
CA ILE A 654 -8.61 -35.47 -4.95
C ILE A 654 -7.18 -35.22 -4.46
N GLN A 655 -6.54 -34.16 -4.95
CA GLN A 655 -5.18 -33.83 -4.56
C GLN A 655 -5.21 -32.91 -3.34
N GLN A 656 -4.81 -33.43 -2.18
CA GLN A 656 -4.60 -32.62 -0.98
C GLN A 656 -3.20 -32.00 -1.03
N ILE A 657 -3.13 -30.68 -0.93
CA ILE A 657 -1.88 -29.91 -0.90
C ILE A 657 -1.75 -29.24 0.46
N GLU A 658 -0.60 -29.39 1.10
CA GLU A 658 -0.30 -28.78 2.39
C GLU A 658 0.49 -27.47 2.17
N VAL A 659 -0.12 -26.33 2.52
CA VAL A 659 0.51 -25.01 2.48
C VAL A 659 1.20 -24.75 3.82
N LYS A 660 2.46 -24.33 3.79
CA LYS A 660 3.23 -23.95 4.98
C LYS A 660 3.70 -22.52 4.88
N VAL A 661 3.43 -21.76 5.93
CA VAL A 661 3.87 -20.38 6.10
C VAL A 661 4.89 -20.37 7.23
N GLY A 662 6.13 -19.98 6.91
CA GLY A 662 7.24 -19.94 7.86
C GLY A 662 7.88 -21.30 8.18
N ALA A 663 8.99 -21.24 8.93
CA ALA A 663 9.71 -22.41 9.41
C ALA A 663 9.23 -22.82 10.82
N THR A 664 9.18 -24.12 11.08
CA THR A 664 8.88 -24.70 12.41
C THR A 664 9.94 -24.32 13.45
N ARG A 665 9.52 -24.23 14.72
CA ARG A 665 10.36 -23.76 15.84
C ARG A 665 10.27 -24.73 17.02
N ASP A 666 11.20 -24.63 17.97
CA ASP A 666 11.18 -25.46 19.19
C ASP A 666 10.01 -25.14 20.13
N ASP A 667 9.41 -23.95 19.99
CA ASP A 667 8.30 -23.44 20.80
C ASP A 667 6.91 -23.53 20.11
N GLU A 668 6.86 -23.92 18.84
CA GLU A 668 5.64 -24.04 18.04
C GLU A 668 5.67 -25.32 17.18
N HIS A 669 4.81 -26.27 17.50
CA HIS A 669 4.69 -27.54 16.79
C HIS A 669 3.49 -27.57 15.84
N ASP A 670 3.57 -28.40 14.80
CA ASP A 670 2.48 -28.58 13.85
C ASP A 670 1.25 -29.22 14.52
N GLY A 671 0.21 -28.41 14.73
CA GLY A 671 -1.02 -28.79 15.42
C GLY A 671 -1.94 -29.76 14.65
N SER A 672 -1.51 -30.25 13.48
CA SER A 672 -2.25 -31.18 12.60
C SER A 672 -2.76 -32.45 13.29
N LYS A 673 -2.19 -32.81 14.44
CA LYS A 673 -2.56 -33.98 15.28
C LYS A 673 -3.51 -33.65 16.45
N GLY A 674 -4.13 -32.47 16.48
CA GLY A 674 -5.11 -32.09 17.51
C GLY A 674 -4.51 -31.61 18.84
N GLN A 675 -3.24 -31.20 18.84
CA GLN A 675 -2.57 -30.54 19.96
C GLN A 675 -2.52 -29.02 19.71
N SER A 676 -2.38 -28.21 20.76
CA SER A 676 -2.15 -26.76 20.60
C SER A 676 -0.85 -26.51 19.81
N ALA A 677 -0.90 -25.65 18.78
CA ALA A 677 0.30 -25.26 18.04
C ALA A 677 1.22 -24.38 18.91
N THR A 678 0.66 -23.30 19.46
CA THR A 678 1.30 -22.44 20.47
C THR A 678 1.46 -23.23 21.79
N GLN A 679 2.69 -23.43 22.28
CA GLN A 679 2.95 -24.13 23.55
C GLN A 679 3.20 -23.20 24.75
N GLN A 680 3.49 -21.90 24.53
CA GLN A 680 3.67 -20.89 25.59
C GLN A 680 3.12 -19.52 25.15
N THR A 681 2.65 -18.71 26.10
CA THR A 681 2.08 -17.39 25.86
C THR A 681 3.14 -16.43 25.31
N THR A 682 2.89 -15.90 24.11
CA THR A 682 3.86 -15.10 23.35
C THR A 682 3.29 -13.73 23.01
N VAL A 683 4.10 -12.68 23.10
CA VAL A 683 3.68 -11.31 22.83
C VAL A 683 4.32 -10.78 21.55
N TYR A 684 3.46 -10.40 20.62
CA TYR A 684 3.77 -9.88 19.29
C TYR A 684 3.44 -8.38 19.22
N PRO A 685 4.36 -7.48 19.62
CA PRO A 685 4.26 -6.05 19.33
C PRO A 685 4.44 -5.78 17.83
N ILE A 686 3.41 -5.18 17.24
CA ILE A 686 3.34 -4.70 15.86
C ILE A 686 3.31 -3.17 15.90
N THR A 687 4.29 -2.51 15.29
CA THR A 687 4.29 -1.04 15.18
C THR A 687 3.64 -0.59 13.87
N ILE A 688 2.64 0.29 13.97
CA ILE A 688 1.94 0.93 12.84
C ILE A 688 1.99 2.44 13.07
N GLY A 689 2.71 3.17 12.21
CA GLY A 689 2.97 4.60 12.39
C GLY A 689 3.64 4.89 13.74
N THR A 690 2.98 5.68 14.58
CA THR A 690 3.45 6.04 15.94
C THR A 690 2.70 5.32 17.07
N SER A 691 2.07 4.17 16.77
CA SER A 691 1.40 3.30 17.74
C SER A 691 1.95 1.86 17.70
N THR A 692 1.95 1.18 18.84
CA THR A 692 2.36 -0.24 18.95
C THR A 692 1.21 -1.09 19.51
N ILE A 693 0.73 -2.03 18.70
CA ILE A 693 -0.30 -3.00 19.09
C ILE A 693 0.40 -4.26 19.59
N ARG A 694 0.25 -4.61 20.87
CA ARG A 694 0.72 -5.90 21.41
C ARG A 694 -0.40 -6.92 21.33
N LEU A 695 -0.26 -7.89 20.43
CA LEU A 695 -1.11 -9.08 20.43
C LEU A 695 -0.47 -10.14 21.35
N ILE A 696 -1.20 -10.54 22.39
CA ILE A 696 -0.80 -11.60 23.32
C ILE A 696 -1.52 -12.88 22.90
N ASP A 697 -0.82 -13.77 22.19
CA ASP A 697 -1.37 -15.08 21.80
C ASP A 697 -1.20 -16.06 22.96
N THR A 698 -2.29 -16.77 23.28
CA THR A 698 -2.30 -17.79 24.33
C THR A 698 -2.31 -19.19 23.72
N PRO A 699 -1.81 -20.22 24.44
CA PRO A 699 -2.07 -21.61 24.11
C PRO A 699 -3.55 -21.91 23.82
N GLY A 700 -3.79 -23.00 23.08
CA GLY A 700 -5.12 -23.54 22.82
C GLY A 700 -5.85 -23.84 24.12
N ILE A 701 -7.03 -23.23 24.29
CA ILE A 701 -7.86 -23.43 25.47
C ILE A 701 -8.59 -24.77 25.35
N GLY A 702 -8.58 -25.59 26.43
CA GLY A 702 -9.11 -26.94 26.41
C GLY A 702 -8.18 -27.92 25.70
N ASP A 703 -6.98 -28.15 26.27
CA ASP A 703 -6.01 -29.08 25.70
C ASP A 703 -6.38 -30.55 26.03
N THR A 704 -6.22 -31.46 25.06
CA THR A 704 -6.50 -32.90 25.24
C THR A 704 -5.62 -33.57 26.32
N ARG A 705 -4.55 -32.90 26.74
CA ARG A 705 -3.69 -33.27 27.88
C ARG A 705 -4.40 -33.13 29.24
N GLY A 706 -5.39 -32.24 29.37
CA GLY A 706 -6.29 -32.09 30.52
C GLY A 706 -5.83 -31.16 31.65
N LEU A 707 -6.66 -31.06 32.70
CA LEU A 707 -6.68 -30.03 33.77
C LEU A 707 -5.33 -29.48 34.28
N GLU A 708 -4.30 -30.30 34.46
CA GLU A 708 -2.99 -29.80 34.88
C GLU A 708 -2.32 -28.89 33.85
N TYR A 709 -2.55 -29.13 32.56
CA TYR A 709 -2.06 -28.28 31.47
C TYR A 709 -2.89 -27.00 31.36
N ASP A 710 -4.21 -27.07 31.51
CA ASP A 710 -5.05 -25.86 31.49
C ASP A 710 -4.67 -24.89 32.63
N ARG A 711 -4.38 -25.40 33.85
CA ARG A 711 -3.82 -24.60 34.95
C ARG A 711 -2.45 -24.00 34.64
N LYS A 712 -1.53 -24.76 34.04
CA LYS A 712 -0.20 -24.27 33.61
C LYS A 712 -0.34 -23.16 32.56
N ASN A 713 -1.27 -23.32 31.62
CA ASN A 713 -1.59 -22.30 30.62
C ASN A 713 -2.13 -21.01 31.27
N MET A 714 -3.05 -21.12 32.24
CA MET A 714 -3.57 -19.95 32.98
C MET A 714 -2.45 -19.21 33.74
N ALA A 715 -1.58 -19.93 34.46
CA ALA A 715 -0.45 -19.35 35.17
C ALA A 715 0.54 -18.65 34.22
N ASP A 716 0.83 -19.25 33.06
CA ASP A 716 1.72 -18.69 32.04
C ASP A 716 1.16 -17.41 31.39
N ILE A 717 -0.16 -17.34 31.21
CA ILE A 717 -0.88 -16.14 30.74
C ILE A 717 -0.79 -15.03 31.80
N LEU A 718 -1.12 -15.32 33.06
CA LEU A 718 -1.06 -14.34 34.16
C LEU A 718 0.36 -13.81 34.40
N ALA A 719 1.37 -14.68 34.35
CA ALA A 719 2.78 -14.29 34.42
C ALA A 719 3.16 -13.36 33.25
N THR A 720 2.71 -13.66 32.03
CA THR A 720 2.97 -12.79 30.86
C THR A 720 2.26 -11.44 30.98
N LEU A 721 1.02 -11.41 31.49
CA LEU A 721 0.27 -10.18 31.73
C LEU A 721 0.95 -9.28 32.78
N SER A 722 1.60 -9.87 33.80
CA SER A 722 2.27 -9.11 34.87
C SER A 722 3.41 -8.18 34.42
N SER A 723 3.85 -8.29 33.16
CA SER A 723 4.85 -7.40 32.55
C SER A 723 4.28 -6.07 32.01
N TYR A 724 2.96 -5.88 32.03
CA TYR A 724 2.27 -4.72 31.43
C TYR A 724 1.37 -4.01 32.44
N ASP A 725 1.34 -2.67 32.38
CA ASP A 725 0.54 -1.86 33.31
C ASP A 725 -0.95 -1.83 32.92
N GLU A 726 -1.25 -1.84 31.61
CA GLU A 726 -2.58 -1.53 31.04
C GLU A 726 -3.01 -2.58 30.01
N MET A 727 -4.25 -3.09 30.12
CA MET A 727 -4.89 -4.01 29.17
C MET A 727 -6.04 -3.31 28.46
N HIS A 728 -6.02 -3.28 27.12
CA HIS A 728 -6.97 -2.50 26.33
C HIS A 728 -8.12 -3.35 25.77
N GLY A 729 -7.86 -4.64 25.50
CA GLY A 729 -8.85 -5.55 24.93
C GLY A 729 -8.63 -7.01 25.29
N ILE A 730 -9.73 -7.76 25.39
CA ILE A 730 -9.76 -9.21 25.49
C ILE A 730 -10.65 -9.74 24.36
N LEU A 731 -10.05 -10.45 23.41
CA LEU A 731 -10.73 -11.02 22.24
C LEU A 731 -10.90 -12.53 22.43
N ILE A 732 -12.14 -12.99 22.62
CA ILE A 732 -12.47 -14.42 22.63
C ILE A 732 -12.83 -14.87 21.22
N LEU A 733 -12.01 -15.73 20.62
CA LEU A 733 -12.26 -16.32 19.31
C LEU A 733 -13.11 -17.59 19.40
N LEU A 734 -14.13 -17.67 18.55
CA LEU A 734 -15.11 -18.73 18.40
C LEU A 734 -15.25 -19.11 16.93
N LYS A 735 -15.68 -20.33 16.60
CA LYS A 735 -16.15 -20.66 15.24
C LYS A 735 -17.58 -20.17 15.07
N SER A 736 -18.02 -19.89 13.83
CA SER A 736 -19.41 -19.56 13.51
C SER A 736 -20.38 -20.74 13.68
N ASN A 737 -19.93 -21.97 13.39
CA ASN A 737 -20.77 -23.17 13.23
C ASN A 737 -20.78 -24.15 14.43
N ASN A 738 -20.31 -23.73 15.61
CA ASN A 738 -20.41 -24.52 16.85
C ASN A 738 -21.83 -24.44 17.44
N ALA A 739 -22.79 -25.16 16.84
CA ALA A 739 -24.18 -25.25 17.30
C ALA A 739 -24.37 -25.77 18.75
N ARG A 740 -23.31 -26.25 19.39
CA ARG A 740 -23.19 -26.49 20.84
C ARG A 740 -21.80 -26.06 21.30
N LEU A 741 -21.69 -25.37 22.43
CA LEU A 741 -20.41 -25.12 23.09
C LEU A 741 -19.92 -26.42 23.77
N THR A 742 -18.64 -26.73 23.66
CA THR A 742 -18.05 -27.92 24.28
C THR A 742 -17.97 -27.74 25.82
N VAL A 743 -18.09 -28.84 26.58
CA VAL A 743 -17.93 -28.81 28.05
C VAL A 743 -16.54 -28.30 28.43
N GLN A 744 -15.53 -28.63 27.62
CA GLN A 744 -14.15 -28.15 27.72
C GLN A 744 -14.07 -26.61 27.56
N PHE A 745 -14.66 -26.04 26.50
CA PHE A 745 -14.70 -24.59 26.29
C PHE A 745 -15.47 -23.88 27.41
N LEU A 746 -16.62 -24.43 27.83
CA LEU A 746 -17.44 -23.89 28.93
C LEU A 746 -16.67 -23.87 30.25
N TYR A 747 -16.00 -24.97 30.62
CA TYR A 747 -15.13 -25.02 31.79
C TYR A 747 -14.03 -23.96 31.72
N CYS A 748 -13.30 -23.87 30.61
CA CYS A 748 -12.14 -22.99 30.54
C CYS A 748 -12.48 -21.49 30.46
N VAL A 749 -13.57 -21.12 29.78
CA VAL A 749 -14.05 -19.73 29.79
C VAL A 749 -14.49 -19.33 31.19
N LYS A 750 -15.22 -20.21 31.90
CA LYS A 750 -15.56 -19.97 33.32
C LYS A 750 -14.33 -19.89 34.21
N GLU A 751 -13.33 -20.77 34.03
CA GLU A 751 -12.09 -20.76 34.81
C GLU A 751 -11.35 -19.42 34.65
N LEU A 752 -11.18 -18.94 33.40
CA LEU A 752 -10.57 -17.65 33.12
C LEU A 752 -11.36 -16.49 33.74
N LEU A 753 -12.71 -16.53 33.70
CA LEU A 753 -13.54 -15.52 34.37
C LEU A 753 -13.34 -15.53 35.90
N THR A 754 -13.02 -16.67 36.53
CA THR A 754 -12.67 -16.68 37.97
C THR A 754 -11.38 -15.92 38.28
N HIS A 755 -10.47 -15.84 37.31
CA HIS A 755 -9.15 -15.21 37.40
C HIS A 755 -9.12 -13.74 36.90
N LEU A 756 -10.18 -13.25 36.25
CA LEU A 756 -10.28 -11.87 35.77
C LEU A 756 -11.01 -10.97 36.77
N HIS A 757 -10.43 -9.81 37.06
CA HIS A 757 -11.08 -8.77 37.85
C HIS A 757 -12.29 -8.20 37.10
N ARG A 758 -13.41 -7.95 37.81
CA ARG A 758 -14.72 -7.56 37.22
C ARG A 758 -14.63 -6.43 36.18
N ASN A 759 -13.79 -5.42 36.40
CA ASN A 759 -13.62 -4.31 35.45
C ASN A 759 -13.09 -4.74 34.08
N ALA A 760 -12.33 -5.83 33.98
CA ALA A 760 -11.80 -6.34 32.71
C ALA A 760 -12.91 -6.81 31.76
N ALA A 761 -14.10 -7.16 32.27
CA ALA A 761 -15.27 -7.50 31.46
C ALA A 761 -15.69 -6.35 30.53
N ALA A 762 -15.45 -5.09 30.93
CA ALA A 762 -15.72 -3.93 30.08
C ALA A 762 -14.81 -3.84 28.84
N ASN A 763 -13.73 -4.63 28.77
CA ASN A 763 -12.80 -4.69 27.64
C ASN A 763 -12.91 -6.03 26.87
N MET A 764 -13.88 -6.88 27.20
CA MET A 764 -14.12 -8.16 26.52
C MET A 764 -15.02 -8.03 25.28
N VAL A 765 -14.66 -8.74 24.21
CA VAL A 765 -15.42 -8.86 22.97
C VAL A 765 -15.27 -10.26 22.36
N PHE A 766 -16.23 -10.65 21.51
CA PHE A 766 -16.29 -11.96 20.86
C PHE A 766 -16.03 -11.84 19.35
N GLY A 767 -15.04 -12.57 18.86
CA GLY A 767 -14.70 -12.66 17.44
C GLY A 767 -15.08 -14.03 16.88
N PHE A 768 -15.96 -14.06 15.90
CA PHE A 768 -16.34 -15.29 15.20
C PHE A 768 -15.42 -15.47 13.99
N THR A 769 -14.85 -16.67 13.85
CA THR A 769 -14.02 -17.12 12.73
C THR A 769 -14.82 -18.02 11.79
N ASN A 770 -14.29 -18.24 10.58
CA ASN A 770 -14.93 -19.02 9.52
C ASN A 770 -16.34 -18.49 9.19
N THR A 771 -16.54 -17.17 9.14
CA THR A 771 -17.89 -16.59 9.00
C THR A 771 -18.44 -16.59 7.56
N ARG A 772 -17.65 -16.99 6.55
CA ARG A 772 -18.12 -17.12 5.15
C ARG A 772 -19.30 -18.07 4.99
N ILE A 773 -19.35 -19.17 5.75
CA ILE A 773 -20.49 -20.13 5.75
C ILE A 773 -21.75 -19.60 6.44
N SER A 774 -21.62 -18.57 7.29
CA SER A 774 -22.72 -17.87 7.96
C SER A 774 -22.98 -16.49 7.36
N ASN A 775 -22.57 -16.26 6.11
CA ASN A 775 -22.65 -14.98 5.38
C ASN A 775 -22.17 -13.78 6.21
N TYR A 776 -20.99 -13.94 6.82
CA TYR A 776 -20.31 -12.95 7.67
C TYR A 776 -21.04 -12.61 8.99
N THR A 777 -21.90 -13.50 9.49
CA THR A 777 -22.57 -13.37 10.80
C THR A 777 -22.05 -14.40 11.83
N PRO A 778 -22.39 -14.27 13.13
CA PRO A 778 -21.96 -15.23 14.17
C PRO A 778 -22.45 -16.67 14.02
N GLY A 779 -23.45 -16.94 13.17
CA GLY A 779 -23.97 -18.29 12.90
C GLY A 779 -24.61 -19.00 14.11
N ASP A 780 -24.64 -20.33 14.05
CA ASP A 780 -25.29 -21.22 15.04
C ASP A 780 -24.74 -21.04 16.46
N THR A 781 -23.51 -20.55 16.59
CA THR A 781 -22.81 -20.36 17.87
C THR A 781 -23.36 -19.17 18.67
N PHE A 782 -24.13 -18.27 18.04
CA PHE A 782 -24.74 -17.12 18.71
C PHE A 782 -25.65 -17.53 19.87
N LYS A 783 -26.58 -18.47 19.63
CA LYS A 783 -27.61 -18.81 20.62
C LYS A 783 -27.07 -19.56 21.85
N PRO A 784 -26.15 -20.54 21.72
CA PRO A 784 -25.45 -21.13 22.85
C PRO A 784 -24.66 -20.10 23.69
N LEU A 785 -24.00 -19.13 23.04
CA LEU A 785 -23.24 -18.08 23.72
C LEU A 785 -24.17 -17.08 24.44
N GLU A 786 -25.27 -16.68 23.81
CA GLU A 786 -26.27 -15.80 24.43
C GLU A 786 -26.84 -16.42 25.73
N VAL A 787 -27.15 -17.73 25.72
CA VAL A 787 -27.60 -18.47 26.91
C VAL A 787 -26.52 -18.51 28.00
N LEU A 788 -25.25 -18.71 27.64
CA LEU A 788 -24.13 -18.69 28.59
C LEU A 788 -23.99 -17.31 29.26
N LEU A 789 -24.02 -16.23 28.48
CA LEU A 789 -23.85 -14.87 29.00
C LEU A 789 -25.05 -14.40 29.83
N ASN A 790 -26.27 -14.75 29.42
CA ASN A 790 -27.48 -14.48 30.20
C ASN A 790 -27.53 -15.20 31.57
N SER A 791 -26.67 -16.21 31.80
CA SER A 791 -26.53 -16.84 33.13
C SER A 791 -25.64 -16.04 34.11
N HIS A 792 -24.97 -14.98 33.65
CA HIS A 792 -24.15 -14.07 34.46
C HIS A 792 -24.51 -12.59 34.19
N PRO A 793 -25.79 -12.17 34.41
CA PRO A 793 -26.30 -10.88 33.95
C PRO A 793 -25.67 -9.69 34.68
N ASP A 794 -25.14 -9.89 35.88
CA ASP A 794 -24.50 -8.87 36.71
C ASP A 794 -23.09 -8.47 36.20
N VAL A 795 -22.54 -9.20 35.24
CA VAL A 795 -21.23 -8.93 34.61
C VAL A 795 -21.35 -7.91 33.47
N GLY A 796 -22.55 -7.69 32.92
CA GLY A 796 -22.80 -6.72 31.83
C GLY A 796 -22.32 -7.16 30.45
N LEU A 797 -21.94 -8.44 30.27
CA LEU A 797 -21.48 -9.01 29.00
C LEU A 797 -22.67 -9.34 28.07
N GLY A 798 -23.12 -8.37 27.28
CA GLY A 798 -24.14 -8.60 26.23
C GLY A 798 -23.54 -8.90 24.85
N LEU A 799 -24.24 -9.71 24.04
CA LEU A 799 -23.96 -9.82 22.60
C LEU A 799 -24.62 -8.66 21.86
N THR A 800 -23.80 -7.69 21.45
CA THR A 800 -24.21 -6.48 20.72
C THR A 800 -23.32 -6.30 19.50
N THR A 801 -23.69 -5.42 18.58
CA THR A 801 -22.82 -5.00 17.47
C THR A 801 -21.46 -4.49 17.97
N HIS A 802 -21.40 -3.78 19.09
CA HIS A 802 -20.14 -3.27 19.66
C HIS A 802 -19.26 -4.35 20.31
N THR A 803 -19.82 -5.50 20.71
CA THR A 803 -19.11 -6.60 21.38
C THR A 803 -18.93 -7.84 20.52
N THR A 804 -19.41 -7.82 19.27
CA THR A 804 -19.44 -8.95 18.34
C THR A 804 -18.73 -8.57 17.03
N TYR A 805 -17.80 -9.41 16.58
CA TYR A 805 -16.98 -9.19 15.38
C TYR A 805 -16.93 -10.47 14.53
N CYS A 806 -16.90 -10.35 13.20
CA CYS A 806 -17.04 -11.48 12.28
C CYS A 806 -15.91 -11.51 11.24
N PHE A 807 -14.91 -12.36 11.47
CA PHE A 807 -13.70 -12.47 10.65
C PHE A 807 -13.72 -13.71 9.76
N ASP A 808 -13.29 -13.53 8.51
CA ASP A 808 -12.96 -14.63 7.62
C ASP A 808 -11.45 -14.60 7.30
N SER A 809 -10.75 -15.72 7.54
CA SER A 809 -9.30 -15.83 7.31
C SER A 809 -8.96 -16.55 6.01
N GLU A 810 -9.96 -16.96 5.22
CA GLU A 810 -9.72 -17.64 3.94
C GLU A 810 -9.06 -16.73 2.90
N SER A 811 -9.24 -15.40 2.96
CA SER A 811 -8.55 -14.45 2.07
C SER A 811 -7.04 -14.36 2.35
N PHE A 812 -6.61 -14.46 3.61
CA PHE A 812 -5.19 -14.64 3.95
C PHE A 812 -4.66 -16.01 3.50
N ARG A 813 -5.44 -17.08 3.63
CA ARG A 813 -5.05 -18.40 3.10
C ARG A 813 -4.89 -18.40 1.59
N TYR A 814 -5.78 -17.72 0.87
CA TYR A 814 -5.66 -17.51 -0.57
C TYR A 814 -4.37 -16.76 -0.93
N LEU A 815 -4.06 -15.66 -0.23
CA LEU A 815 -2.80 -14.93 -0.40
C LEU A 815 -1.58 -15.84 -0.17
N ALA A 816 -1.60 -16.64 0.91
CA ALA A 816 -0.52 -17.58 1.22
C ALA A 816 -0.39 -18.71 0.19
N ALA A 817 -1.48 -19.24 -0.33
CA ALA A 817 -1.48 -20.26 -1.40
C ALA A 817 -0.93 -19.68 -2.71
N LYS A 818 -1.40 -18.51 -3.14
CA LYS A 818 -0.95 -17.81 -4.34
C LYS A 818 0.55 -17.47 -4.28
N LYS A 819 1.06 -17.08 -3.09
CA LYS A 819 2.49 -16.87 -2.83
C LYS A 819 3.32 -18.16 -2.82
N ASN A 820 2.70 -19.32 -2.58
CA ASN A 820 3.30 -20.65 -2.75
C ASN A 820 3.06 -21.24 -4.16
N SER A 821 2.66 -20.43 -5.14
CA SER A 821 2.33 -20.84 -6.53
C SER A 821 1.19 -21.87 -6.64
N ILE A 822 0.31 -21.96 -5.65
CA ILE A 822 -0.85 -22.85 -5.65
C ILE A 822 -2.07 -22.08 -6.16
N PHE A 823 -2.68 -22.59 -7.23
CA PHE A 823 -3.89 -22.01 -7.82
C PHE A 823 -5.15 -22.37 -7.01
N MET A 824 -6.06 -21.41 -6.88
CA MET A 824 -7.37 -21.57 -6.22
C MET A 824 -8.43 -20.77 -6.98
N ASP A 825 -9.57 -21.40 -7.25
CA ASP A 825 -10.71 -20.79 -7.95
C ASP A 825 -11.40 -19.68 -7.12
N ASN A 826 -12.24 -18.86 -7.77
CA ASN A 826 -13.07 -17.82 -7.16
C ASN A 826 -12.29 -16.70 -6.43
N GLU A 827 -11.30 -16.08 -7.09
CA GLU A 827 -10.52 -14.95 -6.58
C GLU A 827 -11.39 -13.80 -6.03
N GLU A 828 -12.54 -13.51 -6.65
CA GLU A 828 -13.46 -12.44 -6.24
C GLU A 828 -14.09 -12.64 -4.85
N ASP A 829 -14.37 -13.89 -4.47
CA ASP A 829 -14.87 -14.17 -3.10
C ASP A 829 -13.80 -13.85 -2.04
N PHE A 830 -12.51 -14.06 -2.37
CA PHE A 830 -11.41 -13.75 -1.46
C PHE A 830 -11.16 -12.24 -1.36
N ARG A 831 -11.37 -11.48 -2.45
CA ARG A 831 -11.39 -10.00 -2.43
C ARG A 831 -12.50 -9.47 -1.51
N ARG A 832 -13.71 -10.00 -1.64
CA ARG A 832 -14.85 -9.66 -0.77
C ARG A 832 -14.62 -10.04 0.70
N SER A 833 -14.04 -11.21 0.95
CA SER A 833 -13.65 -11.71 2.29
C SER A 833 -12.59 -10.83 2.95
N TRP A 834 -11.60 -10.34 2.17
CA TRP A 834 -10.57 -9.40 2.62
C TRP A 834 -11.20 -8.08 3.10
N ASN A 835 -12.00 -7.45 2.25
CA ASN A 835 -12.59 -6.13 2.54
C ASN A 835 -13.45 -6.17 3.81
N HIS A 836 -14.36 -7.14 3.94
CA HIS A 836 -15.18 -7.31 5.14
C HIS A 836 -14.32 -7.53 6.39
N SER A 837 -13.33 -8.43 6.33
CA SER A 837 -12.52 -8.78 7.49
C SER A 837 -11.57 -7.64 7.91
N ARG A 838 -11.16 -6.79 6.96
CA ARG A 838 -10.42 -5.56 7.20
C ARG A 838 -11.28 -4.46 7.84
N GLU A 839 -12.50 -4.24 7.36
CA GLU A 839 -13.46 -3.31 7.98
C GLU A 839 -13.73 -3.71 9.44
N GLU A 840 -14.00 -5.00 9.69
CA GLU A 840 -14.14 -5.55 11.04
C GLU A 840 -12.88 -5.39 11.90
N ALA A 841 -11.69 -5.52 11.31
CA ALA A 841 -10.43 -5.32 12.03
C ALA A 841 -10.23 -3.86 12.47
N HIS A 842 -10.49 -2.89 11.58
CA HIS A 842 -10.48 -1.47 11.94
C HIS A 842 -11.57 -1.11 12.96
N ARG A 843 -12.77 -1.72 12.85
CA ARG A 843 -13.86 -1.53 13.81
C ARG A 843 -13.47 -2.03 15.21
N LEU A 844 -12.83 -3.20 15.29
CA LEU A 844 -12.29 -3.77 16.54
C LEU A 844 -11.20 -2.86 17.14
N MET A 845 -10.27 -2.36 16.32
CA MET A 845 -9.20 -1.46 16.76
C MET A 845 -9.73 -0.16 17.34
N ASN A 846 -10.72 0.45 16.68
CA ASN A 846 -11.32 1.71 17.14
C ASN A 846 -12.17 1.50 18.40
N HIS A 847 -12.78 0.33 18.57
CA HIS A 847 -13.46 -0.05 19.80
C HIS A 847 -12.50 -0.15 20.99
N PHE A 848 -11.40 -0.89 20.87
CA PHE A 848 -10.41 -0.99 21.96
C PHE A 848 -9.70 0.34 22.27
N ARG A 849 -9.55 1.25 21.29
CA ARG A 849 -9.01 2.60 21.50
C ARG A 849 -9.97 3.57 22.20
N SER A 850 -11.28 3.33 22.12
CA SER A 850 -12.31 4.23 22.70
C SER A 850 -12.74 3.87 24.12
N ARG A 851 -12.30 2.71 24.63
CA ARG A 851 -12.57 2.28 26.01
C ARG A 851 -11.38 2.57 26.93
N PRO A 852 -11.61 2.89 28.21
CA PRO A 852 -10.52 3.00 29.18
C PRO A 852 -9.81 1.64 29.31
N PRO A 853 -8.47 1.61 29.44
CA PRO A 853 -7.76 0.36 29.70
C PRO A 853 -8.05 -0.15 31.11
N HIS A 854 -8.16 -1.47 31.24
CA HIS A 854 -8.18 -2.14 32.54
C HIS A 854 -6.77 -2.19 33.12
N ASN A 855 -6.60 -1.78 34.38
CA ASN A 855 -5.31 -1.85 35.07
C ASN A 855 -5.00 -3.30 35.47
N VAL A 856 -3.90 -3.83 34.95
CA VAL A 856 -3.51 -5.23 35.17
C VAL A 856 -3.19 -5.51 36.64
N SER A 857 -2.77 -4.50 37.42
CA SER A 857 -2.45 -4.69 38.85
C SER A 857 -3.62 -5.21 39.67
N SER A 858 -4.87 -4.82 39.37
CA SER A 858 -6.06 -5.36 40.06
C SER A 858 -6.36 -6.82 39.68
N THR A 859 -6.00 -7.26 38.48
CA THR A 859 -6.05 -8.69 38.11
C THR A 859 -4.97 -9.48 38.85
N ILE A 860 -3.76 -8.95 38.97
CA ILE A 860 -2.67 -9.61 39.72
C ILE A 860 -3.01 -9.67 41.22
N SER A 861 -3.49 -8.55 41.79
CA SER A 861 -3.92 -8.45 43.20
C SER A 861 -5.03 -9.44 43.53
N LEU A 862 -6.06 -9.54 42.67
CA LEU A 862 -7.12 -10.54 42.82
C LEU A 862 -6.58 -11.96 42.77
N ASN A 863 -5.64 -12.29 41.87
CA ASN A 863 -5.10 -13.65 41.76
C ASN A 863 -4.17 -14.00 42.92
N GLY A 864 -3.26 -13.11 43.34
CA GLY A 864 -2.44 -13.33 44.54
C GLY A 864 -3.30 -13.46 45.81
N THR A 865 -4.40 -12.71 45.89
CA THR A 865 -5.41 -12.90 46.95
C THR A 865 -6.09 -14.27 46.84
N ARG A 866 -6.47 -14.70 45.63
CA ARG A 866 -7.20 -15.95 45.36
C ARG A 866 -6.33 -17.19 45.61
N GLU A 867 -5.08 -17.18 45.18
CA GLU A 867 -4.08 -18.22 45.48
C GLU A 867 -3.87 -18.33 46.99
N LEU A 868 -3.61 -17.20 47.66
CA LEU A 868 -3.46 -17.13 49.11
C LEU A 868 -4.70 -17.62 49.86
N ILE A 869 -5.91 -17.33 49.39
CA ILE A 869 -7.16 -17.89 49.95
C ILE A 869 -7.19 -19.42 49.77
N CYS A 870 -6.90 -19.94 48.58
CA CYS A 870 -6.86 -21.39 48.35
C CYS A 870 -5.80 -22.11 49.19
N GLU A 871 -4.60 -21.53 49.31
CA GLU A 871 -3.49 -22.04 50.10
C GLU A 871 -3.72 -21.93 51.60
N LEU A 872 -4.46 -20.93 52.08
CA LEU A 872 -4.86 -20.80 53.48
C LEU A 872 -6.10 -21.66 53.81
N THR A 873 -7.05 -21.87 52.89
CA THR A 873 -8.32 -22.57 53.16
C THR A 873 -8.11 -23.95 53.79
N LYS A 874 -7.14 -24.73 53.28
CA LYS A 874 -6.84 -26.05 53.83
C LYS A 874 -6.17 -25.97 55.22
N PRO A 875 -5.04 -25.26 55.41
CA PRO A 875 -4.47 -25.00 56.74
C PRO A 875 -5.45 -24.39 57.73
N MET A 876 -6.39 -23.53 57.32
CA MET A 876 -7.43 -22.97 58.20
C MET A 876 -8.44 -24.04 58.62
N ALA A 877 -8.80 -25.00 57.75
CA ALA A 877 -9.60 -26.16 58.13
C ALA A 877 -8.82 -27.11 59.06
N ASP A 878 -7.57 -27.43 58.72
CA ASP A 878 -6.69 -28.30 59.51
C ASP A 878 -6.41 -27.69 60.90
N ILE A 879 -6.15 -26.38 60.99
CA ILE A 879 -5.97 -25.63 62.25
C ILE A 879 -7.30 -25.48 63.01
N SER A 880 -8.43 -25.24 62.34
CA SER A 880 -9.76 -25.22 62.97
C SER A 880 -10.10 -26.56 63.63
N GLN A 881 -9.72 -27.67 62.98
CA GLN A 881 -9.83 -29.02 63.55
C GLN A 881 -8.83 -29.26 64.69
N LEU A 882 -7.57 -28.86 64.53
CA LEU A 882 -6.53 -28.98 65.56
C LEU A 882 -6.85 -28.15 66.81
N ILE A 883 -7.39 -26.94 66.67
CA ILE A 883 -7.88 -26.11 67.78
C ILE A 883 -9.00 -26.83 68.53
N ARG A 884 -9.97 -27.43 67.82
CA ARG A 884 -11.05 -28.21 68.45
C ARG A 884 -10.50 -29.42 69.22
N THR A 885 -9.52 -30.13 68.66
CA THR A 885 -8.80 -31.22 69.36
C THR A 885 -8.04 -30.72 70.59
N ASN A 886 -7.30 -29.61 70.49
CA ASN A 886 -6.53 -29.06 71.60
C ASN A 886 -7.42 -28.50 72.71
N ILE A 887 -8.57 -27.90 72.37
CA ILE A 887 -9.59 -27.49 73.35
C ILE A 887 -10.14 -28.73 74.07
N ALA A 888 -10.46 -29.81 73.36
CA ALA A 888 -10.91 -31.07 73.98
C ALA A 888 -9.85 -31.66 74.92
N VAL A 889 -8.58 -31.73 74.51
CA VAL A 889 -7.47 -32.21 75.36
C VAL A 889 -7.30 -31.35 76.62
N CYS A 890 -7.41 -30.02 76.51
CA CYS A 890 -7.39 -29.14 77.68
C CYS A 890 -8.60 -29.34 78.60
N GLN A 891 -9.79 -29.64 78.05
CA GLN A 891 -10.99 -29.94 78.83
C GLN A 891 -10.87 -31.29 79.57
N ASP A 892 -10.39 -32.34 78.89
CA ASP A 892 -10.11 -33.65 79.49
C ASP A 892 -9.08 -33.53 80.63
N GLN A 893 -8.01 -32.73 80.44
CA GLN A 893 -7.02 -32.46 81.48
C GLN A 893 -7.62 -31.67 82.67
N MET A 894 -8.46 -30.66 82.41
CA MET A 894 -9.16 -29.94 83.47
C MET A 894 -10.07 -30.86 84.28
N ASP A 895 -10.79 -31.77 83.63
CA ASP A 895 -11.70 -32.68 84.31
C ASP A 895 -10.98 -33.84 85.02
N GLU A 896 -9.83 -34.31 84.52
CA GLU A 896 -8.96 -35.21 85.31
C GLU A 896 -8.37 -34.50 86.55
N LEU A 897 -7.95 -33.24 86.42
CA LEU A 897 -7.44 -32.43 87.53
C LEU A 897 -8.49 -32.15 88.61
N LYS A 898 -9.75 -31.97 88.23
CA LYS A 898 -10.89 -31.86 89.17
C LYS A 898 -11.17 -33.19 89.89
N ASN A 899 -11.12 -34.31 89.18
CA ASN A 899 -11.71 -35.58 89.65
C ASN A 899 -10.74 -36.56 90.36
N LYS A 900 -9.41 -36.37 90.35
CA LYS A 900 -8.46 -37.28 91.01
C LYS A 900 -7.59 -36.61 92.09
N THR A 901 -7.46 -37.24 93.25
CA THR A 901 -6.42 -36.92 94.26
C THR A 901 -5.05 -37.41 93.76
N MET A 902 -4.03 -36.55 93.75
CA MET A 902 -2.77 -36.79 93.05
C MET A 902 -1.57 -36.22 93.82
N SER A 903 -0.67 -37.10 94.28
CA SER A 903 0.51 -36.71 95.09
C SER A 903 1.41 -35.67 94.41
N ARG A 904 1.93 -34.74 95.24
CA ARG A 904 2.91 -33.69 94.92
C ARG A 904 4.07 -34.16 94.03
N ASP A 905 4.59 -35.36 94.24
CA ASP A 905 5.73 -35.88 93.47
C ASP A 905 5.37 -36.25 92.02
N LYS A 906 4.11 -36.66 91.78
CA LYS A 906 3.60 -36.91 90.42
C LYS A 906 3.31 -35.62 89.65
N LEU A 907 3.07 -34.50 90.35
CA LEU A 907 3.08 -33.17 89.73
C LEU A 907 4.51 -32.76 89.33
N LEU A 908 5.46 -32.92 90.25
CA LEU A 908 6.87 -32.53 90.02
C LEU A 908 7.51 -33.27 88.83
N GLN A 909 7.21 -34.57 88.64
CA GLN A 909 7.71 -35.32 87.49
C GLN A 909 7.17 -34.87 86.12
N ARG A 910 6.05 -34.13 86.06
CA ARG A 910 5.44 -33.64 84.80
C ARG A 910 5.74 -32.16 84.51
N LEU A 911 6.56 -31.50 85.34
CA LEU A 911 6.87 -30.07 85.22
C LEU A 911 8.14 -29.75 84.40
N HIS A 912 8.86 -30.76 83.91
CA HIS A 912 10.06 -30.59 83.09
C HIS A 912 9.84 -31.18 81.69
N MET A 913 9.61 -30.31 80.71
CA MET A 913 9.56 -30.69 79.31
C MET A 913 10.95 -30.49 78.70
N GLN A 914 11.64 -31.59 78.36
CA GLN A 914 12.80 -31.50 77.47
C GLN A 914 12.29 -31.41 76.03
N LYS A 915 12.74 -30.40 75.30
CA LYS A 915 12.41 -30.24 73.89
C LYS A 915 13.70 -30.26 73.07
N VAL A 916 13.82 -31.28 72.22
CA VAL A 916 14.81 -31.30 71.15
C VAL A 916 14.29 -30.38 70.04
N GLN A 917 15.15 -29.55 69.50
CA GLN A 917 14.86 -28.73 68.33
C GLN A 917 15.98 -28.89 67.32
N LEU A 918 15.62 -29.22 66.09
CA LEU A 918 16.54 -29.20 64.96
C LEU A 918 16.73 -27.75 64.51
N LYS A 919 17.97 -27.27 64.54
CA LYS A 919 18.33 -25.95 64.04
C LYS A 919 18.95 -26.08 62.64
N ALA A 920 18.42 -25.33 61.68
CA ALA A 920 18.98 -25.24 60.33
C ALA A 920 20.13 -24.23 60.29
N GLU A 921 21.29 -24.64 59.77
CA GLU A 921 22.41 -23.75 59.46
C GLU A 921 22.58 -23.66 57.93
N LEU A 922 22.67 -22.43 57.39
CA LEU A 922 22.80 -22.20 55.96
C LEU A 922 24.22 -22.54 55.47
N LEU A 923 24.30 -23.14 54.29
CA LEU A 923 25.55 -23.42 53.57
C LEU A 923 25.84 -22.30 52.55
N ASP A 924 27.10 -21.84 52.48
CA ASP A 924 27.53 -20.81 51.51
C ASP A 924 27.27 -21.18 50.03
N ARG A 925 27.16 -22.49 49.74
CA ARG A 925 27.01 -23.07 48.41
C ARG A 925 26.18 -24.36 48.48
N PRO A 926 25.40 -24.69 47.43
CA PRO A 926 24.57 -25.89 47.42
C PRO A 926 25.41 -27.16 47.51
N ARG A 927 24.99 -28.11 48.35
CA ARG A 927 25.58 -29.46 48.44
C ARG A 927 24.73 -30.45 47.65
N THR A 928 25.35 -31.34 46.89
CA THR A 928 24.62 -32.44 46.24
C THR A 928 24.50 -33.62 47.21
N VAL A 929 23.28 -34.11 47.41
CA VAL A 929 22.94 -35.24 48.30
C VAL A 929 22.08 -36.27 47.56
N CYS A 930 22.06 -37.51 48.07
CA CYS A 930 21.24 -38.60 47.51
C CYS A 930 20.02 -38.91 48.40
N SER A 931 18.85 -39.03 47.78
CA SER A 931 17.57 -39.33 48.42
C SER A 931 17.22 -40.81 48.50
N HIS A 932 18.08 -41.72 48.02
CA HIS A 932 17.78 -43.16 48.09
C HIS A 932 17.66 -43.62 49.55
N LYS A 933 16.90 -44.69 49.80
CA LYS A 933 16.62 -45.18 51.16
C LYS A 933 17.88 -45.54 51.93
N ASP A 934 18.89 -46.07 51.24
CA ASP A 934 20.18 -46.44 51.84
C ASP A 934 21.08 -45.21 52.10
N CYS A 935 20.76 -44.07 51.48
CA CYS A 935 21.47 -42.80 51.61
C CYS A 935 20.80 -41.81 52.57
N THR A 936 19.67 -42.18 53.16
CA THR A 936 18.83 -41.32 54.01
C THR A 936 18.54 -41.98 55.37
N GLU A 937 18.27 -41.16 56.37
CA GLU A 937 17.64 -41.59 57.62
C GLU A 937 16.47 -40.66 57.90
N VAL A 938 15.30 -41.23 58.14
CA VAL A 938 14.09 -40.47 58.44
C VAL A 938 13.90 -40.46 59.94
N ARG A 939 13.97 -39.28 60.57
CA ARG A 939 13.72 -39.07 62.00
C ARG A 939 12.48 -38.20 62.19
N ASP A 940 11.74 -38.47 63.25
CA ASP A 940 10.71 -37.57 63.75
C ASP A 940 11.37 -36.34 64.40
N ASP A 941 10.82 -35.13 64.20
CA ASP A 941 11.49 -33.89 64.62
C ASP A 941 11.37 -33.55 66.12
N GLY A 942 10.64 -34.37 66.88
CA GLY A 942 10.46 -34.23 68.32
C GLY A 942 9.36 -33.26 68.73
N ASN A 943 8.56 -32.75 67.78
CA ASN A 943 7.32 -32.03 68.03
C ASN A 943 6.11 -32.95 67.81
N GLU A 944 4.95 -32.58 68.37
CA GLU A 944 3.72 -33.38 68.34
C GLU A 944 3.04 -33.44 66.94
N ASP A 945 3.68 -32.88 65.91
CA ASP A 945 3.22 -32.81 64.52
C ASP A 945 3.56 -34.05 63.66
N ASN A 946 4.29 -35.05 64.19
CA ASN A 946 4.79 -36.22 63.43
C ASN A 946 5.59 -35.86 62.15
N LYS A 947 6.36 -34.77 62.19
CA LYS A 947 7.12 -34.28 61.03
C LYS A 947 8.39 -35.11 60.86
N VAL A 948 8.27 -36.15 60.03
CA VAL A 948 9.39 -36.97 59.58
C VAL A 948 10.32 -36.18 58.65
N VAL A 949 11.48 -35.80 59.19
CA VAL A 949 12.54 -35.07 58.51
C VAL A 949 13.59 -36.03 57.97
N THR A 950 14.01 -35.82 56.72
CA THR A 950 14.99 -36.67 56.02
C THR A 950 16.41 -36.14 56.24
N ILE A 951 17.22 -36.88 56.99
CA ILE A 951 18.65 -36.63 57.17
C ILE A 951 19.41 -37.36 56.06
N TYR A 952 20.09 -36.61 55.19
CA TYR A 952 20.88 -37.17 54.10
C TYR A 952 22.25 -37.64 54.60
N LYS A 953 22.47 -38.96 54.69
CA LYS A 953 23.76 -39.55 55.07
C LYS A 953 24.81 -39.42 53.97
N ALA A 954 24.40 -39.49 52.70
CA ALA A 954 25.29 -39.43 51.56
C ALA A 954 25.49 -37.98 51.05
N HIS A 955 26.57 -37.35 51.51
CA HIS A 955 27.04 -36.03 51.03
C HIS A 955 27.79 -36.14 49.69
N CYS A 956 27.08 -36.56 48.64
CA CYS A 956 27.64 -36.97 47.34
C CYS A 956 28.60 -35.95 46.69
N HIS A 957 28.34 -34.64 46.81
CA HIS A 957 29.32 -33.59 46.48
C HIS A 957 29.22 -32.40 47.46
N PRO A 958 30.21 -32.19 48.37
CA PRO A 958 30.08 -31.26 49.50
C PRO A 958 29.81 -29.78 49.18
N LYS A 959 30.32 -29.27 48.05
CA LYS A 959 30.11 -27.88 47.58
C LYS A 959 30.02 -27.86 46.04
N CYS A 960 28.80 -27.80 45.50
CA CYS A 960 28.56 -27.69 44.07
C CYS A 960 28.71 -26.24 43.56
N TYR A 961 29.06 -26.11 42.28
CA TYR A 961 29.33 -24.84 41.60
C TYR A 961 28.35 -24.56 40.45
N LEU A 962 27.41 -25.47 40.17
CA LEU A 962 26.35 -25.27 39.17
C LEU A 962 25.36 -24.21 39.69
N SER A 963 25.28 -23.07 39.00
CA SER A 963 24.36 -21.97 39.31
C SER A 963 22.97 -22.12 38.66
N ASP A 964 22.77 -23.20 37.90
CA ASP A 964 21.62 -23.45 37.03
C ASP A 964 20.93 -24.79 37.35
N VAL A 965 21.04 -25.22 38.61
CA VAL A 965 20.32 -26.34 39.23
C VAL A 965 19.52 -25.80 40.41
N ALA A 966 18.20 -25.98 40.41
CA ALA A 966 17.36 -25.55 41.52
C ALA A 966 17.64 -26.34 42.80
N VAL A 967 17.49 -25.66 43.94
CA VAL A 967 17.65 -26.25 45.28
C VAL A 967 16.36 -27.00 45.65
N ASP A 968 16.51 -28.08 46.42
CA ASP A 968 15.51 -29.07 46.81
C ASP A 968 14.79 -29.78 45.63
N GLN A 969 15.21 -29.52 44.38
CA GLN A 969 14.71 -30.21 43.20
C GLN A 969 15.42 -31.56 42.99
N MET A 970 14.69 -32.63 43.32
CA MET A 970 14.93 -33.99 42.84
C MET A 970 15.03 -34.07 41.31
N ALA A 971 15.93 -34.90 40.80
CA ALA A 971 16.03 -35.23 39.37
C ALA A 971 16.14 -34.01 38.43
N HIS A 972 16.90 -32.98 38.81
CA HIS A 972 17.22 -31.89 37.90
C HIS A 972 18.27 -32.33 36.84
N PRO A 973 18.00 -32.30 35.52
CA PRO A 973 18.84 -32.94 34.50
C PRO A 973 20.32 -32.53 34.50
N LYS A 974 20.61 -31.28 34.84
CA LYS A 974 22.00 -30.77 34.88
C LYS A 974 22.83 -31.31 36.04
N LEU A 975 22.26 -32.07 36.98
CA LEU A 975 23.01 -32.77 38.03
C LEU A 975 24.05 -33.75 37.45
N ILE A 976 23.85 -34.27 36.23
CA ILE A 976 24.85 -35.08 35.49
C ILE A 976 26.19 -34.32 35.34
N HIS A 977 26.18 -32.99 35.33
CA HIS A 977 27.38 -32.14 35.25
C HIS A 977 28.00 -31.81 36.63
N CYS A 978 27.42 -32.29 37.73
CA CYS A 978 28.03 -32.18 39.05
C CYS A 978 29.20 -33.17 39.16
N ALA A 979 30.24 -32.82 39.94
CA ALA A 979 31.43 -33.65 40.12
C ALA A 979 31.13 -35.07 40.66
N ALA A 980 30.04 -35.22 41.45
CA ALA A 980 29.54 -36.53 41.89
C ALA A 980 29.17 -37.50 40.75
N PHE A 981 28.95 -36.99 39.53
CA PHE A 981 28.55 -37.78 38.37
C PHE A 981 29.62 -37.75 37.27
N SER A 982 30.31 -36.62 37.09
CA SER A 982 31.36 -36.46 36.08
C SER A 982 30.89 -36.84 34.65
N GLY A 983 29.61 -36.58 34.33
CA GLY A 983 28.98 -36.96 33.05
C GLY A 983 28.29 -38.33 33.04
N SER A 984 28.40 -39.12 34.11
CA SER A 984 27.73 -40.42 34.28
C SER A 984 26.26 -40.26 34.68
N ASN A 985 25.45 -41.28 34.38
CA ASN A 985 24.10 -41.41 34.92
C ASN A 985 24.10 -41.84 36.41
N PHE A 986 25.20 -42.38 36.93
CA PHE A 986 25.31 -42.90 38.30
C PHE A 986 26.35 -42.13 39.12
N CYS A 987 26.04 -41.91 40.40
CA CYS A 987 26.86 -41.14 41.33
C CYS A 987 28.09 -41.92 41.80
N THR A 988 29.30 -41.38 41.63
CA THR A 988 30.55 -42.01 42.06
C THR A 988 30.66 -42.18 43.59
N SER A 989 29.88 -41.41 44.36
CA SER A 989 29.96 -41.36 45.83
C SER A 989 28.97 -42.31 46.53
N CYS A 990 27.87 -42.70 45.88
CA CYS A 990 26.85 -43.59 46.46
C CYS A 990 26.28 -44.65 45.50
N ASN A 991 26.70 -44.64 44.23
CA ASN A 991 26.27 -45.54 43.15
C ASN A 991 24.79 -45.48 42.71
N HIS A 992 24.00 -44.55 43.27
CA HIS A 992 22.60 -44.33 42.87
C HIS A 992 22.47 -43.43 41.62
N HIS A 993 21.32 -43.50 40.95
CA HIS A 993 21.06 -42.75 39.71
C HIS A 993 20.93 -41.24 39.98
N TRP A 994 21.28 -40.39 39.01
CA TRP A 994 21.21 -38.93 39.15
C TRP A 994 19.80 -38.38 39.43
N GLN A 995 18.76 -39.17 39.12
CA GLN A 995 17.37 -38.85 39.44
C GLN A 995 17.06 -38.94 40.94
N GLU A 996 17.87 -39.68 41.71
CA GLU A 996 17.74 -39.85 43.17
C GLU A 996 18.62 -38.87 43.94
N HIS A 997 18.84 -37.68 43.36
CA HIS A 997 19.71 -36.65 43.90
C HIS A 997 19.11 -35.25 43.75
N LEU A 998 19.54 -34.36 44.63
CA LEU A 998 19.12 -32.96 44.70
C LEU A 998 20.26 -32.07 45.22
N HIS A 999 20.09 -30.75 45.13
CA HIS A 999 20.89 -29.76 45.85
C HIS A 999 20.20 -29.33 47.14
N VAL A 1000 20.92 -29.25 48.26
CA VAL A 1000 20.45 -28.66 49.53
C VAL A 1000 21.31 -27.45 49.91
N LEU A 1001 20.72 -26.44 50.54
CA LEU A 1001 21.40 -25.22 51.02
C LEU A 1001 21.49 -25.09 52.55
N TYR A 1002 21.09 -26.13 53.30
CA TYR A 1002 21.15 -26.12 54.76
C TYR A 1002 21.51 -27.50 55.31
N GLU A 1003 22.10 -27.53 56.49
CA GLU A 1003 22.23 -28.71 57.34
C GLU A 1003 21.40 -28.56 58.61
N LEU A 1004 20.99 -29.67 59.22
CA LEU A 1004 20.20 -29.70 60.45
C LEU A 1004 21.06 -30.26 61.59
N HIS A 1005 21.05 -29.58 62.74
CA HIS A 1005 21.79 -29.99 63.93
C HIS A 1005 20.86 -30.08 65.15
N GLU A 1006 21.02 -31.14 65.95
CA GLU A 1006 20.22 -31.41 67.15
C GLU A 1006 20.63 -30.46 68.30
N HIS A 1007 19.66 -29.72 68.86
CA HIS A 1007 19.88 -28.88 70.03
C HIS A 1007 18.79 -29.14 71.09
N ALA A 1008 19.20 -29.57 72.29
CA ALA A 1008 18.29 -29.83 73.40
C ALA A 1008 18.27 -28.64 74.37
N THR A 1009 17.08 -28.10 74.66
CA THR A 1009 16.91 -27.07 75.70
C THR A 1009 15.73 -27.38 76.62
N THR A 1010 15.91 -27.11 77.91
CA THR A 1010 14.93 -27.39 78.95
C THR A 1010 14.16 -26.10 79.28
N VAL A 1011 12.83 -26.12 79.12
CA VAL A 1011 11.98 -24.98 79.45
C VAL A 1011 11.26 -25.23 80.77
N ILE A 1012 11.43 -24.31 81.73
CA ILE A 1012 10.82 -24.36 83.07
C ILE A 1012 9.73 -23.28 83.16
N ASN A 1013 8.52 -23.64 83.60
CA ASN A 1013 7.47 -22.64 83.88
C ASN A 1013 7.82 -21.85 85.14
N LYS A 1014 8.32 -20.62 84.94
CA LYS A 1014 8.85 -19.74 85.99
C LYS A 1014 7.82 -19.32 87.04
N GLU A 1015 6.53 -19.27 86.72
CA GLU A 1015 5.52 -18.87 87.72
C GLU A 1015 5.16 -20.04 88.63
N ILE A 1016 5.09 -21.28 88.11
CA ILE A 1016 4.93 -22.48 88.95
C ILE A 1016 6.19 -22.71 89.81
N GLU A 1017 7.39 -22.48 89.26
CA GLU A 1017 8.65 -22.54 90.03
C GLU A 1017 8.64 -21.54 91.21
N LYS A 1018 8.09 -20.35 91.01
CA LYS A 1018 7.95 -19.27 92.00
C LYS A 1018 6.87 -19.58 93.04
N GLN A 1019 5.74 -20.17 92.66
CA GLN A 1019 4.69 -20.67 93.57
C GLN A 1019 5.21 -21.83 94.44
N LEU A 1020 6.02 -22.74 93.86
CA LEU A 1020 6.68 -23.83 94.60
C LEU A 1020 7.71 -23.29 95.61
N LYS A 1021 8.49 -22.28 95.25
CA LYS A 1021 9.42 -21.58 96.18
C LYS A 1021 8.72 -20.82 97.31
N LEU A 1022 7.41 -20.56 97.19
CA LEU A 1022 6.57 -19.93 98.21
C LEU A 1022 5.79 -20.93 99.08
N ASN A 1023 5.99 -22.24 98.90
CA ASN A 1023 5.27 -23.31 99.62
C ASN A 1023 3.74 -23.22 99.52
N ALA A 1024 3.21 -22.86 98.33
CA ALA A 1024 1.78 -22.90 98.06
C ALA A 1024 1.19 -24.32 98.26
N ASP A 1025 -0.07 -24.38 98.70
CA ASP A 1025 -0.79 -25.62 98.98
C ASP A 1025 -1.31 -26.33 97.71
N GLU A 1026 -1.62 -27.63 97.82
CA GLU A 1026 -2.05 -28.46 96.69
C GLU A 1026 -3.32 -27.95 96.00
N VAL A 1027 -4.25 -27.36 96.75
CA VAL A 1027 -5.49 -26.78 96.20
C VAL A 1027 -5.18 -25.51 95.41
N THR A 1028 -4.26 -24.67 95.88
CA THR A 1028 -3.80 -23.47 95.15
C THR A 1028 -2.99 -23.81 93.91
N LEU A 1029 -2.15 -24.85 93.95
CA LEU A 1029 -1.43 -25.35 92.76
C LEU A 1029 -2.42 -25.91 91.72
N LYS A 1030 -3.40 -26.74 92.12
CA LYS A 1030 -4.46 -27.21 91.22
C LYS A 1030 -5.30 -26.07 90.63
N LYS A 1031 -5.71 -25.10 91.45
CA LYS A 1031 -6.47 -23.92 90.97
C LYS A 1031 -5.67 -23.08 89.99
N THR A 1032 -4.36 -22.93 90.20
CA THR A 1032 -3.47 -22.22 89.26
C THR A 1032 -3.39 -22.97 87.94
N ALA A 1033 -3.14 -24.29 87.95
CA ALA A 1033 -3.09 -25.10 86.73
C ALA A 1033 -4.43 -25.12 85.95
N ILE A 1034 -5.57 -25.24 86.64
CA ILE A 1034 -6.90 -25.16 86.01
C ILE A 1034 -7.13 -23.78 85.40
N LYS A 1035 -6.75 -22.70 86.10
CA LYS A 1035 -6.87 -21.32 85.60
C LYS A 1035 -5.93 -21.03 84.41
N GLU A 1036 -4.75 -21.66 84.38
CA GLU A 1036 -3.87 -21.62 83.20
C GLU A 1036 -4.51 -22.36 82.01
N ALA A 1037 -5.14 -23.53 82.22
CA ALA A 1037 -5.85 -24.26 81.17
C ALA A 1037 -7.08 -23.50 80.64
N GLU A 1038 -7.91 -22.93 81.53
CA GLU A 1038 -9.03 -22.03 81.17
C GLU A 1038 -8.53 -20.84 80.35
N GLY A 1039 -7.44 -20.21 80.80
CA GLY A 1039 -6.76 -19.11 80.10
C GLY A 1039 -6.07 -19.50 78.80
N MET A 1040 -5.93 -20.79 78.49
CA MET A 1040 -5.45 -21.29 77.19
C MET A 1040 -6.62 -21.63 76.25
N ILE A 1041 -7.68 -22.26 76.76
CA ILE A 1041 -8.92 -22.51 76.00
C ILE A 1041 -9.50 -21.19 75.47
N GLU A 1042 -9.54 -20.13 76.29
CA GLU A 1042 -10.07 -18.83 75.87
C GLU A 1042 -9.21 -18.15 74.80
N LYS A 1043 -7.87 -18.33 74.83
CA LYS A 1043 -6.98 -17.87 73.75
C LYS A 1043 -7.24 -18.65 72.46
N TYR A 1044 -7.31 -19.98 72.54
CA TYR A 1044 -7.56 -20.83 71.36
C TYR A 1044 -8.91 -20.53 70.72
N ARG A 1045 -9.96 -20.23 71.50
CA ARG A 1045 -11.25 -19.74 70.99
C ARG A 1045 -11.08 -18.38 70.30
N LYS A 1046 -10.45 -17.42 70.95
CA LYS A 1046 -10.26 -16.08 70.38
C LYS A 1046 -9.40 -16.08 69.10
N GLU A 1047 -8.45 -17.01 68.96
CA GLU A 1047 -7.71 -17.23 67.71
C GLU A 1047 -8.56 -17.95 66.65
N HIS A 1048 -9.42 -18.89 67.06
CA HIS A 1048 -10.40 -19.54 66.18
C HIS A 1048 -11.39 -18.54 65.57
N ASP A 1049 -11.96 -17.65 66.38
CA ASP A 1049 -12.86 -16.58 65.94
C ASP A 1049 -12.21 -15.67 64.89
N GLN A 1050 -10.95 -15.27 65.10
CA GLN A 1050 -10.18 -14.45 64.14
C GLN A 1050 -9.88 -15.19 62.83
N ILE A 1051 -9.66 -16.51 62.88
CA ILE A 1051 -9.49 -17.35 61.69
C ILE A 1051 -10.83 -17.45 60.91
N GLN A 1052 -11.97 -17.58 61.60
CA GLN A 1052 -13.29 -17.61 60.95
C GLN A 1052 -13.70 -16.24 60.38
N GLU A 1053 -13.42 -15.13 61.09
CA GLU A 1053 -13.67 -13.77 60.61
C GLU A 1053 -12.90 -13.49 59.32
N ALA A 1054 -11.60 -13.81 59.28
CA ALA A 1054 -10.79 -13.66 58.07
C ALA A 1054 -11.29 -14.53 56.89
N ALA A 1055 -11.75 -15.77 57.16
CA ALA A 1055 -12.34 -16.62 56.12
C ALA A 1055 -13.60 -15.99 55.49
N ALA A 1056 -14.46 -15.38 56.31
CA ALA A 1056 -15.66 -14.69 55.84
C ALA A 1056 -15.32 -13.38 55.10
N GLU A 1057 -14.39 -12.56 55.61
CA GLU A 1057 -13.87 -11.37 54.93
C GLU A 1057 -13.36 -11.71 53.51
N PHE A 1058 -12.59 -12.80 53.38
CA PHE A 1058 -12.05 -13.28 52.11
C PHE A 1058 -13.14 -13.82 51.15
N GLY A 1059 -14.12 -14.58 51.64
CA GLY A 1059 -15.26 -15.03 50.84
C GLY A 1059 -16.09 -13.87 50.28
N LEU A 1060 -16.32 -12.82 51.08
CA LEU A 1060 -17.00 -11.60 50.67
C LEU A 1060 -16.18 -10.76 49.68
N PHE A 1061 -14.85 -10.76 49.79
CA PHE A 1061 -13.97 -10.12 48.80
C PHE A 1061 -14.08 -10.80 47.42
N LEU A 1062 -13.97 -12.13 47.36
CA LEU A 1062 -14.12 -12.89 46.10
C LEU A 1062 -15.50 -12.65 45.45
N LYS A 1063 -16.58 -12.66 46.24
CA LYS A 1063 -17.96 -12.37 45.79
C LYS A 1063 -18.15 -10.98 45.17
N LYS A 1064 -17.29 -10.01 45.51
CA LYS A 1064 -17.39 -8.61 45.06
C LYS A 1064 -16.56 -8.31 43.82
N TYR A 1065 -15.33 -8.83 43.76
CA TYR A 1065 -14.32 -8.41 42.78
C TYR A 1065 -14.00 -9.44 41.67
N SER A 1066 -14.27 -10.73 41.88
CA SER A 1066 -14.21 -11.73 40.80
C SER A 1066 -15.48 -11.72 39.96
N ILE A 1067 -15.39 -12.21 38.71
CA ILE A 1067 -16.57 -12.38 37.86
C ILE A 1067 -17.35 -13.64 38.28
N THR A 1068 -16.64 -14.69 38.68
CA THR A 1068 -17.21 -15.94 39.22
C THR A 1068 -16.44 -16.38 40.48
N PRO A 1069 -17.10 -16.54 41.65
CA PRO A 1069 -16.42 -16.92 42.89
C PRO A 1069 -15.70 -18.27 42.81
N TYR A 1070 -16.28 -19.23 42.09
CA TYR A 1070 -15.69 -20.53 41.74
C TYR A 1070 -16.29 -21.02 40.42
N ASN A 1071 -15.66 -22.02 39.81
CA ASN A 1071 -16.08 -22.57 38.53
C ASN A 1071 -16.97 -23.82 38.74
N ASP A 1072 -18.28 -23.60 38.73
CA ASP A 1072 -19.32 -24.63 38.83
C ASP A 1072 -19.24 -25.70 37.72
N ALA A 1073 -18.75 -25.34 36.52
CA ALA A 1073 -18.61 -26.27 35.41
C ALA A 1073 -17.48 -27.29 35.61
N THR A 1074 -16.57 -27.09 36.58
CA THR A 1074 -15.48 -28.03 36.88
C THR A 1074 -15.99 -29.43 37.22
N LEU A 1075 -17.11 -29.54 37.97
CA LEU A 1075 -17.70 -30.85 38.30
C LEU A 1075 -18.24 -31.56 37.07
N ALA A 1076 -18.95 -30.84 36.20
CA ALA A 1076 -19.48 -31.40 34.94
C ALA A 1076 -18.36 -31.81 33.97
N TYR A 1077 -17.25 -31.06 33.94
CA TYR A 1077 -16.07 -31.41 33.14
C TYR A 1077 -15.30 -32.60 33.72
N LEU A 1078 -15.17 -32.70 35.04
CA LEU A 1078 -14.61 -33.88 35.71
C LEU A 1078 -15.48 -35.12 35.48
N ASP A 1079 -16.81 -35.01 35.57
CA ASP A 1079 -17.73 -36.12 35.27
C ASP A 1079 -17.62 -36.57 33.80
N PHE A 1080 -17.47 -35.64 32.85
CA PHE A 1080 -17.19 -35.96 31.44
C PHE A 1080 -15.83 -36.67 31.25
N LEU A 1081 -14.75 -36.18 31.89
CA LEU A 1081 -13.43 -36.82 31.83
C LEU A 1081 -13.43 -38.21 32.49
N ILE A 1082 -14.19 -38.39 33.58
CA ILE A 1082 -14.40 -39.68 34.24
C ILE A 1082 -15.12 -40.64 33.29
N GLN A 1083 -16.18 -40.20 32.60
CA GLN A 1083 -16.93 -41.04 31.65
C GLN A 1083 -16.08 -41.49 30.44
N ASP A 1084 -15.28 -40.59 29.88
CA ASP A 1084 -14.37 -40.89 28.76
C ASP A 1084 -13.21 -41.81 29.19
N GLU A 1085 -12.64 -41.60 30.38
CA GLU A 1085 -11.59 -42.49 30.90
C GLU A 1085 -12.15 -43.85 31.39
N GLU A 1086 -13.41 -43.91 31.85
CA GLU A 1086 -14.13 -45.16 32.11
C GLU A 1086 -14.35 -45.97 30.83
N ALA A 1087 -14.74 -45.31 29.72
CA ALA A 1087 -14.85 -45.98 28.42
C ALA A 1087 -13.50 -46.58 27.97
N LYS A 1088 -12.39 -45.88 28.18
CA LYS A 1088 -11.03 -46.39 27.88
C LYS A 1088 -10.60 -47.52 28.82
N VAL A 1089 -10.89 -47.43 30.12
CA VAL A 1089 -10.59 -48.51 31.08
C VAL A 1089 -11.41 -49.77 30.77
N ASN A 1090 -12.68 -49.63 30.40
CA ASN A 1090 -13.53 -50.73 29.93
C ASN A 1090 -13.02 -51.35 28.62
N ALA A 1091 -12.27 -50.60 27.80
CA ALA A 1091 -11.57 -51.08 26.61
C ALA A 1091 -10.14 -51.61 26.90
N GLY A 1092 -9.74 -51.76 28.16
CA GLY A 1092 -8.43 -52.31 28.58
C GLY A 1092 -7.39 -51.27 29.05
N GLY A 1093 -7.78 -50.01 29.21
CA GLY A 1093 -6.93 -48.91 29.68
C GLY A 1093 -6.55 -48.96 31.18
N SER A 1094 -5.57 -48.14 31.58
CA SER A 1094 -5.05 -48.14 32.95
C SER A 1094 -5.90 -47.35 33.94
N SER A 1095 -6.35 -47.99 35.01
CA SER A 1095 -7.22 -47.41 36.04
C SER A 1095 -6.62 -46.26 36.86
N LYS A 1096 -5.30 -46.01 36.78
CA LYS A 1096 -4.62 -44.96 37.57
C LYS A 1096 -5.17 -43.56 37.29
N ARG A 1097 -5.43 -43.20 36.02
CA ARG A 1097 -5.92 -41.86 35.66
C ARG A 1097 -7.36 -41.63 36.15
N LEU A 1098 -8.21 -42.64 36.00
CA LEU A 1098 -9.57 -42.66 36.53
C LEU A 1098 -9.61 -42.48 38.06
N GLN A 1099 -8.71 -43.14 38.79
CA GLN A 1099 -8.62 -42.98 40.25
C GLN A 1099 -8.20 -41.56 40.66
N GLY A 1100 -7.29 -40.92 39.91
CA GLY A 1100 -6.92 -39.51 40.10
C GLY A 1100 -8.10 -38.56 39.89
N LEU A 1101 -8.76 -38.66 38.73
CA LEU A 1101 -9.93 -37.82 38.39
C LEU A 1101 -11.05 -37.91 39.45
N ARG A 1102 -11.35 -39.12 39.94
CA ARG A 1102 -12.33 -39.33 41.01
C ARG A 1102 -11.89 -38.72 42.35
N GLN A 1103 -10.60 -38.70 42.68
CA GLN A 1103 -10.09 -38.00 43.87
C GLN A 1103 -10.20 -36.49 43.73
N ASP A 1104 -9.83 -35.92 42.56
CA ASP A 1104 -9.85 -34.48 42.34
C ASP A 1104 -11.27 -33.90 42.33
N ARG A 1105 -12.24 -34.69 41.86
CA ARG A 1105 -13.68 -34.40 41.99
C ARG A 1105 -14.13 -34.21 43.43
N GLU A 1106 -13.85 -35.17 44.31
CA GLU A 1106 -14.29 -35.05 45.72
C GLU A 1106 -13.49 -33.97 46.48
N LYS A 1107 -12.21 -33.72 46.15
CA LYS A 1107 -11.46 -32.55 46.64
C LYS A 1107 -12.15 -31.23 46.25
N HIS A 1108 -12.53 -31.09 44.98
CA HIS A 1108 -13.15 -29.87 44.46
C HIS A 1108 -14.56 -29.65 45.05
N LYS A 1109 -15.34 -30.72 45.21
CA LYS A 1109 -16.65 -30.70 45.87
C LYS A 1109 -16.56 -30.30 47.35
N ALA A 1110 -15.53 -30.76 48.06
CA ALA A 1110 -15.27 -30.31 49.43
C ALA A 1110 -14.88 -28.81 49.49
N LEU A 1111 -14.07 -28.33 48.54
CA LEU A 1111 -13.71 -26.91 48.43
C LEU A 1111 -14.93 -26.02 48.17
N ILE A 1112 -15.80 -26.38 47.21
CA ILE A 1112 -17.05 -25.66 46.93
C ILE A 1112 -17.89 -25.57 48.22
N LYS A 1113 -18.10 -26.70 48.90
CA LYS A 1113 -18.90 -26.73 50.12
C LYS A 1113 -18.37 -25.78 51.21
N VAL A 1114 -17.05 -25.76 51.44
CA VAL A 1114 -16.43 -24.86 52.44
C VAL A 1114 -16.58 -23.38 52.05
N LEU A 1115 -16.48 -23.06 50.75
CA LEU A 1115 -16.72 -21.70 50.27
C LEU A 1115 -18.19 -21.30 50.41
N GLU A 1116 -19.14 -22.18 50.08
CA GLU A 1116 -20.58 -21.95 50.24
C GLU A 1116 -20.99 -21.77 51.72
N GLU A 1117 -20.48 -22.62 52.62
CA GLU A 1117 -20.72 -22.50 54.08
C GLU A 1117 -20.15 -21.18 54.65
N ASN A 1118 -18.96 -20.76 54.22
CA ASN A 1118 -18.37 -19.48 54.63
C ASN A 1118 -19.07 -18.26 54.00
N MET A 1119 -19.64 -18.40 52.80
CA MET A 1119 -20.40 -17.34 52.10
C MET A 1119 -21.85 -17.20 52.60
N ALA A 1120 -22.31 -18.08 53.49
CA ALA A 1120 -23.66 -18.10 54.06
C ALA A 1120 -23.78 -17.47 55.47
N HIS A 1121 -22.65 -17.17 56.15
CA HIS A 1121 -22.66 -16.45 57.42
C HIS A 1121 -22.88 -14.92 57.24
N ASP A 1122 -23.43 -14.27 58.26
CA ASP A 1122 -24.56 -13.36 58.03
C ASP A 1122 -24.26 -11.83 58.03
N ALA A 1123 -25.05 -11.13 57.22
CA ALA A 1123 -25.45 -9.71 57.14
C ALA A 1123 -24.46 -8.54 57.41
N ASN A 1124 -23.50 -8.62 58.33
CA ASN A 1124 -22.92 -7.42 58.97
C ASN A 1124 -21.45 -7.09 58.62
N CYS A 1125 -20.72 -7.96 57.93
CA CYS A 1125 -19.31 -7.72 57.60
C CYS A 1125 -19.15 -6.83 56.34
N LYS A 1126 -18.26 -5.84 56.38
CA LYS A 1126 -17.95 -4.98 55.22
C LYS A 1126 -16.92 -5.67 54.32
N PRO A 1127 -17.14 -5.76 53.00
CA PRO A 1127 -16.19 -6.40 52.09
C PRO A 1127 -14.89 -5.59 51.99
N LEU A 1128 -13.75 -6.28 52.16
CA LEU A 1128 -12.41 -5.71 52.12
C LEU A 1128 -12.13 -4.86 50.86
N THR A 1129 -11.17 -3.94 50.98
CA THR A 1129 -10.47 -3.28 49.85
C THR A 1129 -9.21 -4.07 49.49
N GLU A 1130 -8.55 -3.75 48.37
CA GLU A 1130 -7.26 -4.37 47.98
C GLU A 1130 -6.22 -4.23 49.11
N ASP A 1131 -6.02 -3.02 49.67
CA ASP A 1131 -5.17 -2.79 50.85
C ASP A 1131 -5.63 -3.53 52.13
N GLY A 1132 -6.92 -3.86 52.22
CA GLY A 1132 -7.52 -4.54 53.37
C GLY A 1132 -7.16 -6.02 53.43
N VAL A 1133 -6.98 -6.67 52.28
CA VAL A 1133 -6.49 -8.06 52.18
C VAL A 1133 -5.10 -8.16 52.83
N ASP A 1134 -4.19 -7.27 52.47
CA ASP A 1134 -2.82 -7.28 52.96
C ASP A 1134 -2.74 -7.05 54.49
N GLN A 1135 -3.74 -6.35 55.06
CA GLN A 1135 -3.90 -6.19 56.51
C GLN A 1135 -4.54 -7.41 57.19
N ALA A 1136 -5.53 -8.07 56.57
CA ALA A 1136 -6.10 -9.33 57.06
C ALA A 1136 -5.04 -10.45 57.11
N VAL A 1137 -4.21 -10.55 56.07
CA VAL A 1137 -3.09 -11.49 55.98
C VAL A 1137 -2.04 -11.20 57.06
N ARG A 1138 -1.72 -9.92 57.34
CA ARG A 1138 -0.83 -9.53 58.45
C ARG A 1138 -1.44 -9.80 59.83
N ARG A 1139 -2.76 -9.72 60.01
CA ARG A 1139 -3.46 -10.16 61.25
C ARG A 1139 -3.26 -11.66 61.48
N LEU A 1140 -3.50 -12.49 60.46
CA LEU A 1140 -3.31 -13.94 60.54
C LEU A 1140 -1.86 -14.35 60.85
N TYR A 1141 -0.87 -13.68 60.23
CA TYR A 1141 0.56 -13.92 60.53
C TYR A 1141 1.03 -13.39 61.91
N GLY A 1142 0.13 -12.85 62.74
CA GLY A 1142 0.41 -12.39 64.11
C GLY A 1142 -0.29 -13.19 65.22
N LEU A 1143 -0.92 -14.34 64.91
CA LEU A 1143 -1.66 -15.16 65.88
C LEU A 1143 -0.73 -15.86 66.89
N PRO A 1144 -0.80 -15.55 68.21
CA PRO A 1144 0.18 -16.00 69.21
C PRO A 1144 0.50 -17.50 69.28
N HIS A 1145 -0.45 -18.40 68.97
CA HIS A 1145 -0.18 -19.85 69.02
C HIS A 1145 0.04 -20.51 67.65
N PHE A 1146 -0.44 -19.93 66.53
CA PHE A 1146 -0.33 -20.53 65.19
C PHE A 1146 0.56 -19.75 64.19
N GLU A 1147 1.22 -18.68 64.65
CA GLU A 1147 2.17 -17.85 63.87
C GLU A 1147 3.16 -18.67 63.03
N ASN A 1148 3.80 -19.69 63.62
CA ASN A 1148 4.81 -20.49 62.93
C ASN A 1148 4.22 -21.38 61.81
N ASN A 1149 3.03 -21.95 62.01
CA ASN A 1149 2.37 -22.81 61.02
C ASN A 1149 1.93 -21.99 59.80
N LEU A 1150 1.45 -20.76 60.04
CA LEU A 1150 1.07 -19.83 58.96
C LEU A 1150 2.31 -19.22 58.26
N LYS A 1151 3.39 -18.91 59.00
CA LYS A 1151 4.64 -18.41 58.41
C LYS A 1151 5.35 -19.43 57.52
N ALA A 1152 5.30 -20.73 57.86
CA ALA A 1152 5.93 -21.78 57.05
C ALA A 1152 5.43 -21.79 55.58
N LEU A 1153 4.13 -21.55 55.37
CA LEU A 1153 3.51 -21.49 54.04
C LEU A 1153 4.04 -20.34 53.17
N LYS A 1154 4.32 -19.17 53.78
CA LYS A 1154 4.78 -17.96 53.07
C LYS A 1154 6.10 -18.17 52.30
N THR A 1155 6.93 -19.09 52.78
CA THR A 1155 8.23 -19.43 52.18
C THR A 1155 8.09 -20.03 50.78
N SER A 1156 7.00 -20.73 50.49
CA SER A 1156 6.73 -21.37 49.19
C SER A 1156 6.32 -20.37 48.10
N ILE A 1157 5.47 -19.41 48.48
CA ILE A 1157 4.74 -18.51 47.57
C ILE A 1157 5.67 -17.46 46.94
N THR A 1158 6.64 -16.97 47.73
CA THR A 1158 7.43 -15.77 47.38
C THR A 1158 8.49 -16.02 46.29
N ALA A 1159 8.66 -17.26 45.82
CA ALA A 1159 9.68 -17.65 44.85
C ALA A 1159 9.27 -17.49 43.36
N ALA A 1160 7.98 -17.44 43.04
CA ALA A 1160 7.51 -17.53 41.64
C ALA A 1160 7.61 -16.23 40.82
N HIS A 1161 7.53 -15.06 41.46
CA HIS A 1161 7.24 -13.79 40.78
C HIS A 1161 8.47 -12.98 40.29
N ARG A 1162 9.55 -13.61 39.81
CA ARG A 1162 10.69 -12.88 39.20
C ARG A 1162 11.30 -13.54 37.96
N GLY A 1163 10.81 -13.11 36.78
CA GLY A 1163 11.66 -12.90 35.61
C GLY A 1163 11.37 -13.73 34.36
N THR A 1164 10.53 -13.21 33.46
CA THR A 1164 10.33 -13.74 32.10
C THR A 1164 10.20 -12.61 31.08
N TYR A 1165 11.29 -12.26 30.41
CA TYR A 1165 11.33 -11.27 29.32
C TYR A 1165 10.88 -11.93 28.01
N ARG A 1166 9.70 -11.53 27.46
CA ARG A 1166 8.99 -12.28 26.40
C ARG A 1166 8.51 -11.48 25.17
N GLU A 1167 8.89 -10.20 25.02
CA GLU A 1167 8.55 -9.44 23.79
C GLU A 1167 9.34 -9.94 22.56
N ARG A 1168 8.65 -10.24 21.45
CA ARG A 1168 9.27 -10.51 20.14
C ARG A 1168 8.92 -9.40 19.12
N PRO A 1169 9.76 -8.37 18.94
CA PRO A 1169 9.43 -7.23 18.08
C PRO A 1169 9.29 -7.59 16.61
N TYR A 1170 8.06 -7.50 16.09
CA TYR A 1170 7.77 -7.61 14.66
C TYR A 1170 7.58 -6.21 14.07
N ARG A 1171 8.57 -5.77 13.27
CA ARG A 1171 8.51 -4.47 12.59
C ARG A 1171 8.01 -4.66 11.16
N ILE A 1172 6.86 -4.05 10.86
CA ILE A 1172 6.38 -3.88 9.49
C ILE A 1172 7.43 -3.09 8.71
N LYS A 1173 7.79 -3.58 7.51
CA LYS A 1173 8.57 -2.80 6.55
C LYS A 1173 7.63 -1.82 5.86
N ASN A 1174 7.78 -0.52 6.12
CA ASN A 1174 7.11 0.50 5.32
C ASN A 1174 7.64 0.40 3.89
N HIS A 1175 6.81 -0.06 2.94
CA HIS A 1175 7.21 -0.15 1.54
C HIS A 1175 7.45 1.23 0.91
N SER A 1176 6.83 2.29 1.45
CA SER A 1176 7.13 3.70 1.15
C SER A 1176 8.52 4.20 1.57
N SER A 1177 9.28 3.41 2.35
CA SER A 1177 10.68 3.71 2.69
C SER A 1177 11.70 2.69 2.16
N SER A 1178 11.25 1.68 1.40
CA SER A 1178 12.13 0.58 0.94
C SER A 1178 13.01 0.95 -0.26
N SER A 1179 12.85 2.14 -0.84
CA SER A 1179 13.63 2.68 -1.96
C SER A 1179 14.86 3.50 -1.53
N TYR A 1180 14.99 3.85 -0.24
CA TYR A 1180 16.07 4.73 0.22
C TYR A 1180 17.39 3.97 0.46
N ASN A 1181 18.24 4.03 -0.56
CA ASN A 1181 19.57 3.44 -0.56
C ASN A 1181 20.45 4.05 0.56
N THR A 1182 21.03 3.23 1.43
CA THR A 1182 21.61 3.71 2.71
C THR A 1182 23.01 4.36 2.59
N ASN A 1183 23.55 4.51 1.38
CA ASN A 1183 24.93 4.91 1.13
C ASN A 1183 25.22 6.42 1.35
N TYR A 1184 24.23 7.31 1.22
CA TYR A 1184 24.47 8.77 1.17
C TYR A 1184 25.07 9.37 2.46
N MET A 1185 24.80 8.75 3.62
CA MET A 1185 25.06 9.34 4.94
C MET A 1185 26.49 9.13 5.48
N ALA A 1186 27.42 8.58 4.70
CA ALA A 1186 28.80 8.32 5.14
C ALA A 1186 29.80 9.45 4.80
N ALA A 1187 29.64 10.13 3.66
CA ALA A 1187 30.66 11.01 3.09
C ALA A 1187 30.84 12.36 3.83
N SER A 1188 29.82 12.83 4.55
CA SER A 1188 29.78 14.20 5.12
C SER A 1188 30.53 14.38 6.44
N TYR A 1189 31.15 13.33 7.00
CA TYR A 1189 31.80 13.37 8.32
C TYR A 1189 33.32 13.61 8.30
N THR A 1190 33.97 13.75 7.14
CA THR A 1190 35.44 13.77 7.00
C THR A 1190 36.03 15.05 6.39
N SER A 1191 35.63 16.25 6.88
CA SER A 1191 36.13 17.52 6.32
C SER A 1191 36.35 18.68 7.30
N ARG A 1192 36.95 18.46 8.49
CA ARG A 1192 37.39 19.59 9.37
C ARG A 1192 38.53 19.30 10.38
N SER A 1193 39.76 19.11 9.89
CA SER A 1193 40.98 19.17 10.73
C SER A 1193 42.26 19.57 9.98
N SER A 1194 42.18 20.53 9.05
CA SER A 1194 43.34 21.06 8.33
C SER A 1194 44.18 22.03 9.18
N ARG A 1195 45.29 21.56 9.76
CA ARG A 1195 46.36 22.44 10.26
C ARG A 1195 47.78 21.88 10.06
N GLN A 1196 48.39 22.36 8.97
CA GLN A 1196 49.83 22.64 8.82
C GLN A 1196 50.83 21.57 9.28
N GLN A 1197 51.27 20.72 8.34
CA GLN A 1197 52.62 20.15 8.41
C GLN A 1197 53.64 21.25 8.08
N TYR A 1198 54.66 21.41 8.93
CA TYR A 1198 55.93 22.04 8.56
C TYR A 1198 56.95 20.95 8.24
N THR A 1199 57.68 21.08 7.14
CA THR A 1199 58.78 20.18 6.79
C THR A 1199 60.13 20.77 7.19
N ARG A 1200 61.04 19.95 7.72
CA ARG A 1200 62.40 19.70 7.16
C ARG A 1200 63.32 18.90 8.10
N ILE A 1201 64.05 17.95 7.49
CA ILE A 1201 65.49 17.60 7.69
C ILE A 1201 65.95 17.24 9.13
N GLY A 1202 66.68 16.13 9.34
CA GLY A 1202 67.26 15.94 10.68
C GLY A 1202 68.32 14.88 11.04
N SER A 1203 68.57 13.80 10.29
CA SER A 1203 69.76 12.92 10.43
C SER A 1203 69.99 12.07 11.72
N GLN A 1204 70.92 11.10 11.56
CA GLN A 1204 71.72 10.36 12.55
C GLN A 1204 71.14 9.15 13.33
N LEU A 1205 72.10 8.25 13.66
CA LEU A 1205 71.98 6.83 14.07
C LEU A 1205 72.26 6.66 15.60
N PRO A 1206 72.06 5.46 16.19
CA PRO A 1206 71.89 5.28 17.65
C PRO A 1206 73.23 4.97 18.37
N PRO A 1207 73.25 4.59 19.68
CA PRO A 1207 73.20 3.14 20.00
C PRO A 1207 72.74 2.70 21.43
N LYS A 1208 72.63 1.37 21.64
CA LYS A 1208 72.86 0.58 22.90
C LYS A 1208 71.85 0.67 24.08
N SER A 1209 71.75 -0.32 25.02
CA SER A 1209 71.97 -1.80 24.97
C SER A 1209 71.73 -2.51 26.33
N SER A 1210 71.00 -3.65 26.36
CA SER A 1210 71.20 -4.84 27.25
C SER A 1210 70.08 -5.87 26.95
N ALA A 1211 70.32 -7.08 26.43
CA ALA A 1211 70.97 -8.27 27.06
C ALA A 1211 70.17 -8.80 28.27
N LEU A 1212 69.77 -10.08 28.38
CA LEU A 1212 70.44 -11.34 27.98
C LEU A 1212 69.47 -12.48 27.55
N ARG A 1213 69.92 -13.31 26.57
CA ARG A 1213 69.96 -14.81 26.52
C ARG A 1213 68.79 -15.68 27.10
N ARG A 1214 68.41 -16.85 26.55
CA ARG A 1214 69.14 -17.82 25.67
C ARG A 1214 68.25 -18.94 25.07
N GLU A 1215 68.65 -19.52 23.91
CA GLU A 1215 68.65 -20.98 23.50
C GLU A 1215 67.36 -21.86 23.66
N VAL A 1216 66.94 -22.83 22.81
CA VAL A 1216 67.49 -23.60 21.65
C VAL A 1216 66.35 -24.04 20.67
N ASP A 1217 66.63 -24.12 19.37
CA ASP A 1217 65.99 -24.96 18.30
C ASP A 1217 67.08 -25.97 17.80
N PRO A 1218 66.85 -27.17 17.17
CA PRO A 1218 65.74 -27.60 16.26
C PRO A 1218 65.40 -29.16 16.27
N VAL A 1219 64.84 -29.72 15.15
CA VAL A 1219 65.09 -31.07 14.50
C VAL A 1219 63.89 -32.01 14.14
N SER A 1220 63.53 -32.00 12.83
CA SER A 1220 63.30 -33.09 11.83
C SER A 1220 62.33 -34.32 11.94
N GLN A 1221 61.56 -34.49 10.85
CA GLN A 1221 61.43 -35.68 9.94
C GLN A 1221 60.72 -37.03 10.30
N GLN A 1222 59.88 -37.49 9.35
CA GLN A 1222 59.59 -38.91 8.93
C GLN A 1222 58.85 -39.87 9.90
N ALA A 1223 58.18 -40.98 9.51
CA ALA A 1223 57.47 -41.41 8.27
C ALA A 1223 56.68 -42.74 8.54
N LEU A 1224 55.79 -43.16 7.62
CA LEU A 1224 55.09 -44.49 7.56
C LEU A 1224 54.09 -44.80 8.72
N GLY A 1225 53.16 -45.79 8.67
CA GLY A 1225 52.60 -46.53 7.52
C GLY A 1225 51.89 -47.89 7.86
N ARG A 1226 50.59 -48.03 7.51
CA ARG A 1226 49.77 -49.27 7.27
C ARG A 1226 49.26 -50.19 8.42
N GLU A 1227 48.02 -50.70 8.21
CA GLU A 1227 47.45 -52.05 8.54
C GLU A 1227 47.19 -52.46 10.03
N THR A 1228 46.21 -53.30 10.46
CA THR A 1228 44.97 -53.93 9.86
C THR A 1228 44.05 -54.60 10.92
N LEU A 1229 42.71 -54.46 10.77
CA LEU A 1229 41.59 -55.46 11.01
C LEU A 1229 41.51 -56.24 12.36
N PRO A 1230 40.53 -57.15 12.65
CA PRO A 1230 39.33 -57.66 11.91
C PRO A 1230 37.98 -57.41 12.68
N TYR A 1231 36.81 -58.06 12.54
CA TYR A 1231 36.25 -59.19 11.74
C TYR A 1231 34.69 -59.08 11.56
N ILE A 1232 34.01 -60.06 10.93
CA ILE A 1232 32.54 -60.10 10.65
C ILE A 1232 32.00 -61.57 10.73
N PRO A 1233 30.69 -61.83 10.96
CA PRO A 1233 29.91 -62.72 10.06
C PRO A 1233 28.54 -62.12 9.64
N ASP A 1234 28.13 -62.09 8.36
CA ASP A 1234 27.68 -63.21 7.46
C ASP A 1234 26.18 -63.55 7.72
N ARG A 1235 25.20 -63.45 6.80
CA ARG A 1235 25.04 -64.07 5.45
C ARG A 1235 24.09 -63.28 4.51
N SER A 1236 24.39 -63.05 3.21
CA SER A 1236 24.29 -63.93 2.00
C SER A 1236 22.85 -64.20 1.55
N LYS A 1237 22.39 -64.04 0.29
CA LYS A 1237 22.90 -64.38 -1.07
C LYS A 1237 22.25 -63.43 -2.14
N ASP A 1238 22.43 -63.39 -3.47
CA ASP A 1238 23.25 -63.97 -4.59
C ASP A 1238 22.97 -63.06 -5.85
N TYR A 1239 23.55 -63.11 -7.08
CA TYR A 1239 24.63 -63.86 -7.77
C TYR A 1239 25.12 -63.02 -9.01
N ASP A 1240 26.00 -63.56 -9.87
CA ASP A 1240 26.76 -62.84 -10.92
C ASP A 1240 26.19 -62.84 -12.37
N ASN A 1241 26.66 -61.93 -13.25
CA ASN A 1241 27.55 -62.27 -14.42
C ASN A 1241 27.96 -61.10 -15.38
N VAL A 1242 28.84 -61.40 -16.35
CA VAL A 1242 29.75 -60.52 -17.17
C VAL A 1242 30.04 -61.22 -18.53
N PRO A 1243 30.28 -60.59 -19.74
CA PRO A 1243 31.25 -59.50 -20.00
C PRO A 1243 31.00 -58.47 -21.17
N LYS A 1244 32.07 -57.72 -21.48
CA LYS A 1244 32.39 -56.71 -22.53
C LYS A 1244 32.01 -56.93 -24.03
N SER A 1245 31.64 -55.82 -24.70
CA SER A 1245 32.18 -55.26 -25.99
C SER A 1245 31.64 -55.56 -27.41
N LYS A 1246 31.63 -54.48 -28.22
CA LYS A 1246 31.80 -54.31 -29.70
C LYS A 1246 30.71 -54.74 -30.74
N SER A 1247 30.09 -53.70 -31.33
CA SER A 1247 29.85 -53.42 -32.78
C SER A 1247 28.98 -54.33 -33.69
N VAL A 1248 28.09 -53.72 -34.48
CA VAL A 1248 27.92 -53.95 -35.95
C VAL A 1248 27.12 -52.79 -36.62
N TRP A 1249 27.09 -52.76 -37.97
CA TRP A 1249 26.86 -51.63 -38.89
C TRP A 1249 25.41 -51.22 -39.28
N ARG A 1250 25.33 -50.04 -39.95
CA ARG A 1250 24.57 -49.67 -41.19
C ARG A 1250 23.13 -49.06 -41.15
N ILE A 1251 23.11 -47.73 -41.37
CA ILE A 1251 22.32 -46.95 -42.37
C ILE A 1251 22.05 -47.70 -43.71
N PRO A 1252 21.04 -47.34 -44.57
CA PRO A 1252 20.88 -45.96 -45.09
C PRO A 1252 19.50 -45.46 -45.62
N LEU A 1253 19.49 -44.20 -46.15
CA LEU A 1253 18.51 -43.56 -47.07
C LEU A 1253 17.10 -43.24 -46.48
N SER A 1254 16.31 -42.24 -46.92
CA SER A 1254 16.46 -41.05 -47.83
C SER A 1254 15.12 -40.27 -47.85
N SER A 1255 14.95 -39.00 -48.22
CA SER A 1255 15.83 -37.82 -48.44
C SER A 1255 14.99 -36.61 -48.90
N TRP A 1256 15.31 -35.38 -48.46
CA TRP A 1256 15.21 -34.10 -49.22
C TRP A 1256 13.78 -33.64 -49.67
N MET A 1257 13.45 -32.37 -49.94
CA MET A 1257 14.12 -31.05 -49.95
C MET A 1257 13.27 -30.08 -49.08
N GLY A 1258 13.67 -28.88 -48.66
CA GLY A 1258 14.27 -27.76 -49.40
C GLY A 1258 13.15 -26.79 -49.86
N GLY A 1259 13.16 -25.49 -49.56
CA GLY A 1259 14.18 -24.69 -48.86
C GLY A 1259 13.69 -23.32 -48.38
N ARG A 1260 14.63 -22.37 -48.20
CA ARG A 1260 14.42 -21.05 -47.56
C ARG A 1260 13.57 -20.09 -48.41
N PHE A 1261 12.85 -19.18 -47.74
CA PHE A 1261 13.04 -17.74 -47.96
C PHE A 1261 12.67 -16.92 -46.72
N LYS A 1262 13.60 -16.06 -46.29
CA LYS A 1262 13.59 -15.26 -45.05
C LYS A 1262 13.37 -16.08 -43.77
#